data_AF-A0A9E1ICN2-F1
#
_entry.id   AF-A0A9E1ICN2-F1
#
_cell.length_a   1.000
_cell.length_b   1.000
_cell.length_c   1.000
_cell.angle_alpha   90.00
_cell.angle_beta   90.00
_cell.angle_gamma   90.00
#
_symmetry.space_group_name_H-M   'P 1'
#
loop_
_entity.id
_entity.type
_entity.pdbx_description
1 polymer ?
#
loop_
_entity_poly.entity_id
_entity_poly.type
_entity_poly.pdbx_seq_one_letter_code
_entity_poly.pdbx_strand_id
1 'polypeptide(L)'
;MKRIITGLALLMPSTALAWPADSDWVPLYLGASVVEDVAGDHQTDASLDLVGDSLSPALLWHADSDSVYFRLQVSDDPESNSMFEPWTWGVLVDIDGDDTNFEYLIASSGASAEIEAYENDGTAGVAPAVEHYSYVAYLDQTDAVRRAENASHFAVDLRVSRAELDTELGIGDLDALRFVGFTGASVYGDRADVAGCDASLDTCDDLTSLFSYSVYIDQDEDGLTNPQEKNLNSNESDADSDDDGLIDGDETLGDADGDGYSDVMDCDSDNDGLLDGTEAGLLSTNLHQDTNLANGCFFADEDTVALPTDPYDWDTDGGTLADGIEDWDFNGKLDAPWETDPNDSTDDVDSDGDLIADVLELLGADGEVNDLDSDGDGISDGTEWLYDDDNDGLPNFLDVDSDGDGIDDSVEGAGDDDGDGTSNYLDSDSDGDGISDLIEGDGDSDLDGTADFLDLDSDDDGIEDEDEGAVDSDSDGFADFIDDDSDDDGILDEDEGNDDQDNDGTPNYLDLDSDNDGLPDEIETNIDTDNDDRPDYLDTDSDGDGTPDSEELDGDDDCDGIPNYIDNDHDSGFCDTGVEIPGETGDFEVDDNPRDVLFGGGKFTGGACNLAPVGAGWLPSLLALGFLMRRRRALGAIVAGLTVSGSGLAQDDLGLNAQRFSPSVDGRTFVTLEDDELAPAWSFGGGLWVNHANDPFVYRPDNDTLDETAILSAVTTASVVASYSFGPVRVGIDVPVHLQTAGYNIDRIVNSGDTRLSIKGAFLRAPVGSVELGLGGVLDTTFPTGSPKAWVGSKRVGAKMAAISSLRWNNLVAVANIGARSGTGQVVADLKVASALEWGVGASYFFTKSIWATAELEGEHWFANKGQAVTPMEWLATVHVNPAQEWVGTFGAGTGLTRGVGAPDYRIVGAVTWSPGRRAVEAEVPVDAVVDPVTVQQLPIEPGHVVVRAVSPSGDPVKGAEVRILGTLGKQMKTGSDGILEADLPPGEYEASVAAPGWVGQSLKFELEESGTTDL
;
A
#
# COMPACT_ATOMS: atom_id res chain seq x y z
N MET A 1 41.53 0.93 -60.62
CA MET A 1 40.31 1.22 -61.43
C MET A 1 39.10 0.64 -60.70
N LYS A 2 38.37 1.48 -59.96
CA LYS A 2 37.00 1.37 -59.40
C LYS A 2 36.93 2.48 -58.34
N ARG A 3 36.76 3.77 -58.70
CA ARG A 3 35.57 4.54 -59.11
C ARG A 3 34.47 4.68 -58.04
N ILE A 4 34.38 5.93 -57.56
CA ILE A 4 33.20 6.79 -57.36
C ILE A 4 32.37 6.47 -56.11
N ILE A 5 32.47 7.36 -55.11
CA ILE A 5 31.37 8.21 -54.61
C ILE A 5 31.99 9.59 -54.28
N THR A 6 31.33 10.66 -54.71
CA THR A 6 31.69 12.04 -54.39
C THR A 6 30.42 12.73 -53.90
N GLY A 7 30.52 13.35 -52.73
CA GLY A 7 29.72 14.50 -52.34
C GLY A 7 28.66 14.24 -51.29
N LEU A 8 28.95 14.61 -50.04
CA LEU A 8 28.38 15.82 -49.41
C LEU A 8 29.12 16.11 -48.09
N ALA A 9 30.28 16.77 -48.16
CA ALA A 9 30.91 17.29 -46.95
C ALA A 9 30.24 18.63 -46.62
N LEU A 10 29.47 18.64 -45.52
CA LEU A 10 29.09 19.86 -44.83
C LEU A 10 30.36 20.65 -44.51
N LEU A 11 30.32 21.96 -44.75
CA LEU A 11 31.27 22.90 -44.15
C LEU A 11 31.02 22.91 -42.63
N MET A 12 31.60 21.95 -41.93
CA MET A 12 31.89 22.13 -40.51
C MET A 12 33.11 23.06 -40.40
N PRO A 13 33.14 24.01 -39.46
CA PRO A 13 34.38 24.66 -39.12
C PRO A 13 35.35 23.56 -38.68
N SER A 14 36.50 23.43 -39.34
CA SER A 14 37.58 22.62 -38.79
C SER A 14 37.88 23.20 -37.42
N THR A 15 37.69 22.41 -36.36
CA THR A 15 38.38 22.64 -35.09
C THR A 15 39.84 22.85 -35.43
N ALA A 16 40.44 23.94 -34.96
CA ALA A 16 41.88 24.07 -35.07
C ALA A 16 42.48 22.89 -34.29
N LEU A 17 43.43 22.16 -34.88
CA LEU A 17 44.17 21.13 -34.16
C LEU A 17 44.70 21.72 -32.84
N ALA A 18 44.34 21.10 -31.72
CA ALA A 18 44.95 21.39 -30.42
C ALA A 18 46.27 20.62 -30.33
N TRP A 19 47.29 21.27 -29.81
CA TRP A 19 48.59 20.67 -29.49
C TRP A 19 48.76 20.74 -27.97
N PRO A 20 49.51 19.82 -27.34
CA PRO A 20 49.70 19.82 -25.89
C PRO A 20 50.28 21.14 -25.38
N ALA A 21 49.83 21.59 -24.21
CA ALA A 21 50.42 22.77 -23.56
C ALA A 21 51.83 22.43 -23.07
N ASP A 22 52.67 23.45 -22.86
CA ASP A 22 54.06 23.22 -22.46
C ASP A 22 54.20 22.50 -21.09
N SER A 23 53.16 22.50 -20.25
CA SER A 23 53.10 21.77 -18.97
C SER A 23 52.91 20.26 -19.11
N ASP A 24 52.31 19.82 -20.22
CA ASP A 24 51.78 18.45 -20.37
C ASP A 24 52.87 17.52 -20.95
N TRP A 25 53.97 18.09 -21.43
CA TRP A 25 55.10 17.36 -21.96
C TRP A 25 55.90 16.69 -20.85
N VAL A 26 55.94 15.36 -20.91
CA VAL A 26 56.71 14.51 -20.00
C VAL A 26 58.10 14.26 -20.60
N PRO A 27 59.19 14.47 -19.85
CA PRO A 27 60.51 14.16 -20.35
C PRO A 27 60.75 12.66 -20.38
N LEU A 28 61.39 12.16 -21.44
CA LEU A 28 61.82 10.77 -21.50
C LEU A 28 63.08 10.57 -20.64
N TYR A 29 63.15 9.45 -19.94
CA TYR A 29 64.23 9.13 -19.02
C TYR A 29 65.08 7.96 -19.50
N LEU A 30 66.39 8.08 -19.31
CA LEU A 30 67.39 7.04 -19.45
C LEU A 30 68.07 6.84 -18.10
N GLY A 31 67.72 5.77 -17.37
CA GLY A 31 68.15 5.64 -15.98
C GLY A 31 67.51 6.74 -15.11
N ALA A 32 68.23 7.20 -14.10
CA ALA A 32 67.74 8.29 -13.25
C ALA A 32 67.92 9.70 -13.85
N SER A 33 68.22 9.81 -15.15
CA SER A 33 68.49 11.09 -15.85
C SER A 33 67.56 11.21 -17.05
N VAL A 34 67.18 12.45 -17.38
CA VAL A 34 66.45 12.72 -18.63
C VAL A 34 67.33 12.42 -19.84
N VAL A 35 66.73 12.17 -21.00
CA VAL A 35 67.47 12.08 -22.26
C VAL A 35 68.06 13.46 -22.58
N GLU A 36 69.39 13.55 -22.51
CA GLU A 36 70.18 14.76 -22.79
C GLU A 36 70.92 14.62 -24.11
N ASP A 37 71.31 15.75 -24.72
CA ASP A 37 72.11 15.76 -25.94
C ASP A 37 73.04 16.99 -26.02
N VAL A 38 74.27 16.80 -26.50
CA VAL A 38 75.34 17.80 -26.37
C VAL A 38 75.45 18.63 -27.65
N ALA A 39 75.04 19.91 -27.57
CA ALA A 39 75.16 20.85 -28.68
C ALA A 39 76.50 20.81 -29.44
N GLY A 40 76.43 20.52 -30.73
CA GLY A 40 77.53 20.50 -31.69
C GLY A 40 78.50 19.33 -31.50
N ASP A 41 78.07 18.24 -30.86
CA ASP A 41 78.85 17.01 -30.78
C ASP A 41 78.96 16.35 -32.16
N HIS A 42 77.95 16.43 -33.03
CA HIS A 42 78.05 15.99 -34.42
C HIS A 42 78.32 17.14 -35.43
N GLN A 43 79.01 16.87 -36.55
CA GLN A 43 79.30 17.87 -37.59
C GLN A 43 78.13 18.10 -38.56
N THR A 44 76.92 18.25 -38.02
CA THR A 44 75.68 18.53 -38.76
C THR A 44 75.43 20.04 -38.86
N ASP A 45 74.49 20.45 -39.71
CA ASP A 45 74.03 21.85 -39.74
C ASP A 45 73.28 22.15 -38.42
N ALA A 46 73.35 23.37 -37.88
CA ALA A 46 72.82 23.67 -36.54
C ALA A 46 71.29 23.42 -36.37
N SER A 47 70.53 23.37 -37.47
CA SER A 47 69.10 22.99 -37.46
C SER A 47 68.86 21.47 -37.44
N LEU A 48 69.93 20.66 -37.46
CA LEU A 48 69.99 19.19 -37.38
C LEU A 48 70.76 18.71 -36.14
N ASP A 49 71.06 19.63 -35.23
CA ASP A 49 71.83 19.37 -34.02
C ASP A 49 70.82 19.30 -32.87
N LEU A 50 70.57 18.08 -32.39
CA LEU A 50 69.76 17.83 -31.20
C LEU A 50 70.46 18.46 -30.00
N VAL A 51 69.67 18.93 -29.03
CA VAL A 51 70.20 19.57 -27.84
C VAL A 51 69.32 19.29 -26.65
N GLY A 52 69.92 19.01 -25.50
CA GLY A 52 69.16 18.92 -24.27
C GLY A 52 70.03 18.78 -23.03
N ASP A 53 69.52 19.27 -21.90
CA ASP A 53 70.14 19.13 -20.60
C ASP A 53 69.08 18.81 -19.53
N SER A 54 69.53 18.59 -18.28
CA SER A 54 68.67 18.27 -17.14
C SER A 54 67.49 19.23 -16.87
N LEU A 55 67.49 20.46 -17.42
CA LEU A 55 66.40 21.44 -17.29
C LEU A 55 65.59 21.59 -18.58
N SER A 56 66.11 21.16 -19.72
CA SER A 56 65.45 21.19 -21.02
C SER A 56 65.84 19.93 -21.79
N PRO A 57 65.13 18.81 -21.55
CA PRO A 57 65.47 17.50 -22.10
C PRO A 57 65.46 17.50 -23.62
N ALA A 58 66.31 16.68 -24.23
CA ALA A 58 66.42 16.59 -25.68
C ALA A 58 65.14 16.02 -26.31
N LEU A 59 64.50 15.09 -25.60
CA LEU A 59 63.23 14.49 -25.98
C LEU A 59 62.18 14.60 -24.87
N LEU A 60 60.98 14.97 -25.29
CA LEU A 60 59.77 14.90 -24.50
C LEU A 60 58.67 14.19 -25.30
N TRP A 61 57.70 13.66 -24.60
CA TRP A 61 56.55 13.00 -25.19
C TRP A 61 55.27 13.36 -24.42
N HIS A 62 54.14 13.08 -25.04
CA HIS A 62 52.80 13.16 -24.45
C HIS A 62 51.89 12.28 -25.30
N ALA A 63 50.80 11.78 -24.73
CA ALA A 63 49.78 11.05 -25.47
C ALA A 63 48.41 11.49 -24.96
N ASP A 64 47.46 11.65 -25.87
CA ASP A 64 46.03 11.86 -25.59
C ASP A 64 45.23 10.77 -26.32
N SER A 65 43.92 10.69 -26.10
CA SER A 65 43.06 9.66 -26.70
C SER A 65 43.12 9.52 -28.22
N ASP A 66 43.54 10.56 -28.95
CA ASP A 66 43.62 10.53 -30.42
C ASP A 66 45.05 10.30 -30.94
N SER A 67 46.08 10.64 -30.18
CA SER A 67 47.42 10.87 -30.73
C SER A 67 48.57 10.70 -29.74
N VAL A 68 49.72 10.31 -30.28
CA VAL A 68 51.01 10.34 -29.60
C VAL A 68 51.84 11.50 -30.13
N TYR A 69 52.45 12.26 -29.23
CA TYR A 69 53.22 13.45 -29.54
C TYR A 69 54.68 13.27 -29.11
N PHE A 70 55.60 13.74 -29.96
CA PHE A 70 57.03 13.76 -29.69
C PHE A 70 57.57 15.16 -29.87
N ARG A 71 58.37 15.64 -28.92
CA ARG A 71 59.05 16.93 -29.00
C ARG A 71 60.55 16.71 -29.01
N LEU A 72 61.18 17.13 -30.09
CA LEU A 72 62.63 17.09 -30.27
C LEU A 72 63.19 18.51 -30.17
N GLN A 73 64.16 18.72 -29.30
CA GLN A 73 64.84 20.00 -29.14
C GLN A 73 66.05 20.09 -30.09
N VAL A 74 66.13 21.19 -30.86
CA VAL A 74 67.20 21.47 -31.83
C VAL A 74 67.86 22.83 -31.60
N SER A 75 69.13 22.97 -32.02
CA SER A 75 69.97 24.12 -31.64
C SER A 75 69.75 25.41 -32.45
N ASP A 76 69.06 25.34 -33.59
CA ASP A 76 68.70 26.50 -34.43
C ASP A 76 67.30 26.36 -35.05
N ASP A 77 66.78 27.44 -35.62
CA ASP A 77 65.43 27.52 -36.15
C ASP A 77 65.23 26.48 -37.29
N PRO A 78 64.29 25.51 -37.16
CA PRO A 78 64.06 24.51 -38.20
C PRO A 78 63.32 25.07 -39.42
N GLU A 79 62.84 26.32 -39.37
CA GLU A 79 62.14 26.99 -40.47
C GLU A 79 62.95 28.10 -41.16
N SER A 80 62.74 28.21 -42.47
CA SER A 80 63.31 29.27 -43.30
C SER A 80 62.27 29.79 -44.28
N ASN A 81 61.92 31.07 -44.16
CA ASN A 81 60.81 31.72 -44.89
C ASN A 81 59.44 31.04 -44.68
N SER A 82 59.14 30.60 -43.45
CA SER A 82 57.86 29.97 -43.08
C SER A 82 57.61 28.62 -43.78
N MET A 83 58.70 27.92 -44.10
CA MET A 83 58.69 26.53 -44.52
C MET A 83 59.77 25.80 -43.72
N PHE A 84 59.51 24.57 -43.31
CA PHE A 84 60.54 23.71 -42.74
C PHE A 84 61.71 23.56 -43.73
N GLU A 85 62.93 23.61 -43.21
CA GLU A 85 64.11 23.26 -43.99
C GLU A 85 64.00 21.81 -44.48
N PRO A 86 64.64 21.41 -45.60
CA PRO A 86 64.44 20.12 -46.26
C PRO A 86 65.18 18.97 -45.53
N TRP A 87 65.04 18.94 -44.22
CA TRP A 87 65.63 18.02 -43.26
C TRP A 87 64.61 16.98 -42.82
N THR A 88 65.07 16.01 -42.04
CA THR A 88 64.26 14.96 -41.46
C THR A 88 64.37 15.00 -39.94
N TRP A 89 63.25 14.86 -39.25
CA TRP A 89 63.15 14.73 -37.79
C TRP A 89 62.24 13.55 -37.47
N GLY A 90 62.59 12.73 -36.48
CA GLY A 90 61.85 11.51 -36.19
C GLY A 90 62.28 10.82 -34.90
N VAL A 91 61.62 9.72 -34.59
CA VAL A 91 61.92 8.85 -33.45
C VAL A 91 62.10 7.41 -33.92
N LEU A 92 63.05 6.72 -33.29
CA LEU A 92 63.18 5.27 -33.33
C LEU A 92 62.29 4.71 -32.22
N VAL A 93 61.47 3.72 -32.56
CA VAL A 93 60.51 3.08 -31.66
C VAL A 93 60.87 1.61 -31.52
N ASP A 94 60.98 1.18 -30.27
CA ASP A 94 61.15 -0.21 -29.87
C ASP A 94 59.93 -0.64 -29.06
N ILE A 95 59.32 -1.75 -29.48
CA ILE A 95 58.05 -2.27 -28.93
C ILE A 95 58.20 -3.63 -28.24
N ASP A 96 59.29 -4.37 -28.50
CA ASP A 96 59.45 -5.75 -28.01
C ASP A 96 60.42 -5.87 -26.83
N GLY A 97 61.10 -4.77 -26.47
CA GLY A 97 62.02 -4.76 -25.35
C GLY A 97 63.43 -5.28 -25.68
N ASP A 98 63.74 -5.57 -26.95
CA ASP A 98 65.08 -5.97 -27.40
C ASP A 98 65.98 -4.76 -27.67
N ASP A 99 66.77 -4.38 -26.65
CA ASP A 99 67.72 -3.27 -26.70
C ASP A 99 68.74 -3.35 -27.86
N THR A 100 68.86 -4.50 -28.55
CA THR A 100 69.80 -4.68 -29.65
C THR A 100 69.31 -4.15 -30.99
N ASN A 101 68.03 -3.80 -31.12
CA ASN A 101 67.45 -3.26 -32.34
C ASN A 101 66.23 -2.34 -32.06
N PHE A 102 65.56 -1.88 -33.11
CA PHE A 102 64.30 -1.11 -33.03
C PHE A 102 63.40 -1.61 -34.16
N GLU A 103 62.09 -1.61 -33.97
CA GLU A 103 61.15 -2.10 -34.99
C GLU A 103 60.80 -1.01 -36.01
N TYR A 104 60.58 0.22 -35.54
CA TYR A 104 60.06 1.30 -36.40
C TYR A 104 60.87 2.59 -36.31
N LEU A 105 61.04 3.26 -37.45
CA LEU A 105 61.44 4.65 -37.56
C LEU A 105 60.23 5.46 -38.03
N ILE A 106 59.80 6.40 -37.20
CA ILE A 106 58.72 7.34 -37.53
C ILE A 106 59.35 8.71 -37.74
N ALA A 107 59.25 9.28 -38.93
CA ALA A 107 59.94 10.52 -39.26
C ALA A 107 59.15 11.40 -40.22
N SER A 108 59.32 12.72 -40.09
CA SER A 108 58.85 13.68 -41.09
C SER A 108 59.99 14.27 -41.89
N SER A 109 59.77 14.51 -43.18
CA SER A 109 60.63 15.39 -43.99
C SER A 109 60.06 16.80 -44.05
N GLY A 110 60.86 17.81 -43.72
CA GLY A 110 60.47 19.22 -43.83
C GLY A 110 60.15 19.70 -45.25
N ALA A 111 60.46 18.90 -46.28
CA ALA A 111 60.03 19.18 -47.65
C ALA A 111 58.55 18.82 -47.93
N SER A 112 58.01 17.80 -47.25
CA SER A 112 56.62 17.35 -47.38
C SER A 112 55.75 17.74 -46.18
N ALA A 113 56.33 17.87 -44.99
CA ALA A 113 55.64 17.97 -43.70
C ALA A 113 54.65 16.81 -43.45
N GLU A 114 54.88 15.68 -44.11
CA GLU A 114 54.15 14.42 -43.94
C GLU A 114 54.95 13.52 -42.97
N ILE A 115 54.27 12.72 -42.14
CA ILE A 115 54.93 11.68 -41.32
C ILE A 115 54.97 10.39 -42.14
N GLU A 116 56.13 9.76 -42.17
CA GLU A 116 56.38 8.49 -42.84
C GLU A 116 56.89 7.48 -41.82
N ALA A 117 56.40 6.25 -41.92
CA ALA A 117 56.82 5.15 -41.06
C ALA A 117 57.56 4.06 -41.85
N TYR A 118 58.62 3.57 -41.23
CA TYR A 118 59.59 2.67 -41.81
C TYR A 118 59.87 1.51 -40.87
N GLU A 119 59.66 0.28 -41.34
CA GLU A 119 59.96 -0.94 -40.56
C GLU A 119 61.41 -1.36 -40.80
N ASN A 120 62.11 -1.67 -39.71
CA ASN A 120 63.48 -2.16 -39.73
C ASN A 120 63.54 -3.63 -40.18
N ASP A 121 64.44 -3.97 -41.10
CA ASP A 121 64.49 -5.29 -41.74
C ASP A 121 65.17 -6.41 -40.90
N GLY A 122 65.41 -6.14 -39.60
CA GLY A 122 65.94 -7.10 -38.63
C GLY A 122 67.45 -7.37 -38.74
N THR A 123 68.21 -6.52 -39.43
CA THR A 123 69.66 -6.70 -39.56
C THR A 123 70.42 -6.13 -38.35
N ALA A 124 70.68 -6.97 -37.33
CA ALA A 124 71.46 -6.56 -36.16
C ALA A 124 72.93 -6.23 -36.51
N GLY A 125 73.33 -4.97 -36.28
CA GLY A 125 74.72 -4.56 -36.11
C GLY A 125 75.19 -3.35 -36.92
N VAL A 126 75.68 -2.35 -36.16
CA VAL A 126 76.54 -1.20 -36.52
C VAL A 126 75.79 0.09 -36.89
N ALA A 127 75.85 1.06 -35.96
CA ALA A 127 76.10 2.50 -36.13
C ALA A 127 75.60 3.20 -37.40
N PRO A 128 74.89 4.34 -37.27
CA PRO A 128 73.87 4.86 -38.18
C PRO A 128 74.22 4.60 -39.65
N ALA A 129 73.64 3.52 -40.16
CA ALA A 129 73.43 3.30 -41.57
C ALA A 129 71.94 2.99 -41.70
N VAL A 130 71.15 4.06 -41.80
CA VAL A 130 69.74 4.07 -42.17
C VAL A 130 69.65 3.63 -43.64
N GLU A 131 70.04 2.39 -43.94
CA GLU A 131 70.18 1.91 -45.33
C GLU A 131 69.20 0.80 -45.70
N HIS A 132 68.53 0.17 -44.72
CA HIS A 132 67.62 -0.93 -44.99
C HIS A 132 66.36 -0.88 -44.12
N TYR A 133 65.36 -0.19 -44.65
CA TYR A 133 64.03 -0.16 -44.07
C TYR A 133 63.00 -0.21 -45.19
N SER A 134 61.87 -0.85 -44.91
CA SER A 134 60.73 -0.87 -45.83
C SER A 134 59.91 0.37 -45.58
N TYR A 135 59.56 1.12 -46.63
CA TYR A 135 58.49 2.10 -46.53
C TYR A 135 57.17 1.35 -46.27
N VAL A 136 56.52 1.64 -45.13
CA VAL A 136 55.30 0.93 -44.72
C VAL A 136 54.07 1.82 -44.91
N ALA A 137 54.08 3.06 -44.41
CA ALA A 137 52.88 3.90 -44.38
C ALA A 137 53.17 5.41 -44.42
N TYR A 138 52.16 6.17 -44.89
CA TYR A 138 52.02 7.62 -44.69
C TYR A 138 51.08 7.79 -43.50
N LEU A 139 51.55 8.45 -42.44
CA LEU A 139 50.75 8.75 -41.25
C LEU A 139 50.41 10.25 -41.31
N ASP A 140 49.12 10.62 -41.33
CA ASP A 140 48.51 11.96 -41.45
C ASP A 140 49.19 13.02 -42.39
N GLN A 141 48.42 13.58 -43.34
CA GLN A 141 48.94 14.40 -44.44
C GLN A 141 48.77 15.93 -44.30
N THR A 142 48.12 16.45 -43.25
CA THR A 142 47.73 17.87 -43.28
C THR A 142 48.36 18.83 -42.28
N ASP A 143 48.76 18.43 -41.06
CA ASP A 143 49.38 19.35 -40.07
C ASP A 143 50.18 18.62 -38.96
N ALA A 144 50.84 17.50 -39.26
CA ALA A 144 51.46 16.60 -38.26
C ALA A 144 52.79 17.10 -37.64
N VAL A 145 53.31 18.23 -38.12
CA VAL A 145 54.57 18.81 -37.64
C VAL A 145 54.40 20.27 -37.29
N ARG A 146 54.86 20.66 -36.10
CA ARG A 146 54.81 22.04 -35.62
C ARG A 146 56.17 22.47 -35.08
N ARG A 147 56.48 23.74 -35.28
CA ARG A 147 57.57 24.43 -34.58
C ARG A 147 57.04 25.07 -33.29
N ALA A 148 57.71 24.81 -32.17
CA ALA A 148 57.51 25.53 -30.91
C ALA A 148 58.79 26.29 -30.51
N GLU A 149 58.63 27.49 -29.93
CA GLU A 149 59.76 28.32 -29.47
C GLU A 149 59.98 28.13 -27.98
N ASN A 150 61.17 27.70 -27.57
CA ASN A 150 61.62 27.76 -26.18
C ASN A 150 62.64 28.91 -26.02
N ALA A 151 62.85 29.40 -24.80
CA ALA A 151 63.69 30.56 -24.52
C ALA A 151 65.20 30.34 -24.82
N SER A 152 65.63 29.08 -24.99
CA SER A 152 67.03 28.68 -25.23
C SER A 152 67.26 27.78 -26.45
N HIS A 153 66.25 27.04 -26.92
CA HIS A 153 66.32 26.09 -28.05
C HIS A 153 65.02 26.16 -28.88
N PHE A 154 65.01 25.55 -30.07
CA PHE A 154 63.80 25.39 -30.89
C PHE A 154 63.27 23.96 -30.75
N ALA A 155 61.95 23.79 -30.78
CA ALA A 155 61.32 22.48 -30.71
C ALA A 155 60.64 22.12 -32.04
N VAL A 156 60.87 20.89 -32.48
CA VAL A 156 60.11 20.23 -33.54
C VAL A 156 59.18 19.22 -32.88
N ASP A 157 57.89 19.51 -32.95
CA ASP A 157 56.84 18.66 -32.42
C ASP A 157 56.27 17.81 -33.56
N LEU A 158 56.23 16.50 -33.35
CA LEU A 158 55.64 15.50 -34.25
C LEU A 158 54.39 14.94 -33.58
N ARG A 159 53.31 14.81 -34.36
CA ARG A 159 52.06 14.16 -33.94
C ARG A 159 51.82 12.93 -34.80
N VAL A 160 51.43 11.84 -34.17
CA VAL A 160 51.03 10.61 -34.86
C VAL A 160 49.69 10.14 -34.31
N SER A 161 48.75 9.81 -35.20
CA SER A 161 47.43 9.29 -34.80
C SER A 161 47.56 7.87 -34.23
N ARG A 162 46.91 7.60 -33.08
CA ARG A 162 46.86 6.25 -32.49
C ARG A 162 46.22 5.23 -33.44
N ALA A 163 45.12 5.61 -34.09
CA ALA A 163 44.43 4.75 -35.05
C ALA A 163 45.33 4.31 -36.23
N GLU A 164 46.24 5.19 -36.67
CA GLU A 164 47.20 4.86 -37.73
C GLU A 164 48.38 4.04 -37.20
N LEU A 165 48.84 4.27 -35.96
CA LEU A 165 49.85 3.43 -35.31
C LEU A 165 49.37 1.97 -35.20
N ASP A 166 48.13 1.76 -34.75
CA ASP A 166 47.55 0.42 -34.65
C ASP A 166 47.27 -0.18 -36.03
N THR A 167 46.55 0.54 -36.90
CA THR A 167 46.12 -0.04 -38.19
C THR A 167 47.27 -0.27 -39.18
N GLU A 168 48.23 0.65 -39.23
CA GLU A 168 49.30 0.60 -40.24
C GLU A 168 50.59 -0.03 -39.71
N LEU A 169 50.89 0.08 -38.40
CA LEU A 169 52.10 -0.46 -37.78
C LEU A 169 51.84 -1.59 -36.78
N GLY A 170 50.58 -1.82 -36.37
CA GLY A 170 50.26 -2.81 -35.35
C GLY A 170 50.84 -2.49 -33.97
N ILE A 171 51.08 -1.20 -33.70
CA ILE A 171 51.48 -0.71 -32.38
C ILE A 171 50.20 -0.27 -31.67
N GLY A 172 49.79 -1.03 -30.65
CA GLY A 172 48.60 -0.78 -29.86
C GLY A 172 48.92 -0.15 -28.51
N ASP A 173 47.87 0.20 -27.76
CA ASP A 173 48.00 0.96 -26.51
C ASP A 173 48.59 0.16 -25.33
N LEU A 174 48.68 -1.17 -25.49
CA LEU A 174 49.29 -2.07 -24.51
C LEU A 174 50.79 -2.31 -24.73
N ASP A 175 51.36 -1.76 -25.81
CA ASP A 175 52.76 -1.98 -26.13
C ASP A 175 53.67 -1.14 -25.22
N ALA A 176 54.72 -1.77 -24.70
CA ALA A 176 55.74 -1.08 -23.93
C ALA A 176 56.65 -0.31 -24.89
N LEU A 177 56.45 1.01 -25.01
CA LEU A 177 57.16 1.81 -26.00
C LEU A 177 58.47 2.35 -25.43
N ARG A 178 59.54 2.27 -26.24
CA ARG A 178 60.83 2.90 -25.94
C ARG A 178 61.29 3.72 -27.12
N PHE A 179 61.78 4.92 -26.85
CA PHE A 179 62.05 5.90 -27.89
C PHE A 179 63.50 6.39 -27.88
N VAL A 180 64.01 6.73 -29.07
CA VAL A 180 65.25 7.49 -29.28
C VAL A 180 65.01 8.54 -30.36
N GLY A 181 65.40 9.80 -30.14
CA GLY A 181 65.19 10.86 -31.11
C GLY A 181 66.27 10.90 -32.17
N PHE A 182 65.88 11.32 -33.36
CA PHE A 182 66.71 11.32 -34.56
C PHE A 182 66.45 12.59 -35.38
N THR A 183 67.51 13.18 -35.91
CA THR A 183 67.41 14.16 -37.00
C THR A 183 68.39 13.80 -38.11
N GLY A 184 68.17 14.29 -39.33
CA GLY A 184 69.14 14.10 -40.40
C GLY A 184 68.84 14.81 -41.71
N ALA A 185 69.82 14.81 -42.61
CA ALA A 185 69.66 15.45 -43.93
C ALA A 185 68.61 14.75 -44.83
N SER A 186 68.34 13.48 -44.58
CA SER A 186 67.21 12.70 -45.07
C SER A 186 67.07 11.46 -44.19
N VAL A 187 65.94 10.75 -44.29
CA VAL A 187 65.80 9.41 -43.69
C VAL A 187 66.89 8.42 -44.16
N TYR A 188 67.55 8.64 -45.32
CA TYR A 188 68.58 7.76 -45.91
C TYR A 188 70.02 8.33 -45.83
N GLY A 189 70.30 9.34 -45.00
CA GLY A 189 71.50 10.19 -45.16
C GLY A 189 72.64 10.00 -44.16
N ASP A 190 73.90 10.13 -44.63
CA ASP A 190 75.16 10.10 -43.84
C ASP A 190 75.34 11.26 -42.83
N ARG A 191 74.29 12.02 -42.51
CA ARG A 191 74.34 13.23 -41.66
C ARG A 191 73.17 13.22 -40.68
N ALA A 192 73.11 12.16 -39.88
CA ALA A 192 72.11 11.98 -38.86
C ALA A 192 72.66 12.34 -37.48
N ASP A 193 71.82 12.88 -36.62
CA ASP A 193 72.10 13.11 -35.22
C ASP A 193 71.10 12.34 -34.36
N VAL A 194 71.56 11.70 -33.28
CA VAL A 194 70.77 10.77 -32.46
C VAL A 194 70.97 11.13 -31.01
N ALA A 195 69.85 11.34 -30.30
CA ALA A 195 69.88 11.82 -28.93
C ALA A 195 70.73 10.94 -27.99
N GLY A 196 71.63 11.57 -27.24
CA GLY A 196 72.52 10.94 -26.26
C GLY A 196 73.84 10.43 -26.85
N CYS A 197 74.13 10.73 -28.12
CA CYS A 197 75.31 10.21 -28.83
C CYS A 197 76.51 11.17 -28.84
N ASP A 198 77.36 11.14 -27.80
CA ASP A 198 78.56 12.01 -27.70
C ASP A 198 79.65 11.65 -28.73
N ALA A 199 80.01 12.58 -29.62
CA ALA A 199 80.98 12.31 -30.68
C ALA A 199 82.45 12.40 -30.24
N SER A 200 83.15 11.30 -30.47
CA SER A 200 84.49 11.34 -31.09
C SER A 200 84.58 10.55 -32.39
N LEU A 201 83.46 10.06 -32.93
CA LEU A 201 83.35 9.28 -34.16
C LEU A 201 82.10 9.69 -34.95
N ASP A 202 82.15 9.59 -36.28
CA ASP A 202 81.06 9.95 -37.23
C ASP A 202 79.81 9.03 -37.12
N THR A 203 79.71 8.15 -36.10
CA THR A 203 78.66 7.12 -35.96
C THR A 203 78.41 6.70 -34.50
N CYS A 204 77.13 6.56 -34.08
CA CYS A 204 76.70 6.00 -32.79
C CYS A 204 76.80 4.46 -32.79
N ASP A 205 77.88 3.89 -32.24
CA ASP A 205 78.17 2.45 -32.39
C ASP A 205 77.19 1.50 -31.66
N ASP A 206 76.35 2.00 -30.75
CA ASP A 206 75.47 1.20 -29.88
C ASP A 206 74.17 1.96 -29.51
N LEU A 207 73.00 1.36 -29.76
CA LEU A 207 71.69 1.88 -29.37
C LEU A 207 71.23 1.38 -27.99
N THR A 208 71.86 0.32 -27.45
CA THR A 208 71.41 -0.36 -26.22
C THR A 208 71.43 0.54 -24.97
N SER A 209 72.20 1.63 -25.00
CA SER A 209 72.29 2.59 -23.90
C SER A 209 71.55 3.90 -24.15
N LEU A 210 70.79 4.01 -25.24
CA LEU A 210 70.14 5.25 -25.67
C LEU A 210 68.61 5.20 -25.56
N PHE A 211 68.01 4.01 -25.56
CA PHE A 211 66.57 3.85 -25.38
C PHE A 211 66.08 4.40 -24.04
N SER A 212 64.96 5.11 -24.08
CA SER A 212 64.24 5.48 -22.86
C SER A 212 63.81 4.24 -22.07
N TYR A 213 63.42 4.44 -20.82
CA TYR A 213 62.57 3.46 -20.14
C TYR A 213 61.29 3.21 -20.93
N SER A 214 60.74 2.00 -20.75
CA SER A 214 59.41 1.67 -21.25
C SER A 214 58.41 2.67 -20.69
N VAL A 215 57.66 3.28 -21.59
CA VAL A 215 56.47 4.06 -21.27
C VAL A 215 55.26 3.27 -21.77
N TYR A 216 54.19 3.36 -21.00
CA TYR A 216 52.88 2.83 -21.36
C TYR A 216 51.98 4.01 -21.68
N ILE A 217 50.99 3.75 -22.52
CA ILE A 217 49.97 4.73 -22.82
C ILE A 217 48.97 4.75 -21.65
N ASP A 218 48.56 5.97 -21.33
CA ASP A 218 47.46 6.35 -20.44
C ASP A 218 46.56 7.20 -21.36
N GLN A 219 45.30 6.82 -21.50
CA GLN A 219 44.47 7.27 -22.61
C GLN A 219 43.53 8.41 -22.25
N ASP A 220 42.98 8.38 -21.05
CA ASP A 220 42.03 9.31 -20.44
C ASP A 220 42.70 10.23 -19.40
N GLU A 221 43.97 10.00 -19.05
CA GLU A 221 44.80 10.84 -18.19
C GLU A 221 44.37 10.86 -16.71
N ASP A 222 43.80 9.75 -16.25
CA ASP A 222 43.35 9.54 -14.86
C ASP A 222 44.50 9.18 -13.89
N GLY A 223 45.61 8.66 -14.41
CA GLY A 223 46.78 8.22 -13.65
C GLY A 223 47.03 6.71 -13.68
N LEU A 224 46.13 5.92 -14.25
CA LEU A 224 46.35 4.53 -14.61
C LEU A 224 46.89 4.43 -16.05
N THR A 225 47.37 3.25 -16.41
CA THR A 225 47.83 2.98 -17.78
C THR A 225 46.92 1.94 -18.38
N ASN A 226 46.75 1.93 -19.70
CA ASN A 226 45.90 0.94 -20.39
C ASN A 226 46.16 -0.52 -19.92
N PRO A 227 47.41 -0.98 -19.68
CA PRO A 227 47.64 -2.30 -19.11
C PRO A 227 47.22 -2.49 -17.65
N GLN A 228 47.23 -1.44 -16.82
CA GLN A 228 46.73 -1.46 -15.44
C GLN A 228 45.21 -1.56 -15.42
N GLU A 229 44.53 -0.67 -16.14
CA GLU A 229 43.07 -0.63 -16.28
C GLU A 229 42.55 -1.99 -16.76
N LYS A 230 43.19 -2.55 -17.80
CA LYS A 230 42.87 -3.89 -18.28
C LYS A 230 43.05 -5.03 -17.26
N ASN A 231 43.93 -4.88 -16.27
CA ASN A 231 44.06 -5.88 -15.21
C ASN A 231 42.97 -5.74 -14.14
N LEU A 232 42.43 -4.54 -13.98
CA LEU A 232 41.30 -4.20 -13.11
C LEU A 232 39.95 -4.45 -13.82
N ASN A 233 39.99 -4.56 -15.15
CA ASN A 233 38.84 -4.57 -16.05
C ASN A 233 38.14 -3.20 -16.19
N SER A 234 38.83 -2.11 -15.81
CA SER A 234 38.39 -0.76 -16.04
C SER A 234 38.60 -0.29 -17.48
N ASN A 235 37.95 0.80 -17.85
CA ASN A 235 37.81 1.25 -19.21
C ASN A 235 38.93 2.21 -19.58
N GLU A 236 39.84 1.74 -20.44
CA GLU A 236 40.99 2.46 -21.02
C GLU A 236 40.67 3.77 -21.79
N SER A 237 39.49 4.37 -21.64
CA SER A 237 39.09 5.59 -22.33
C SER A 237 38.13 6.46 -21.53
N ASP A 238 37.98 6.15 -20.26
CA ASP A 238 36.97 6.65 -19.35
C ASP A 238 37.63 6.77 -17.98
N ALA A 239 37.97 7.99 -17.57
CA ALA A 239 38.77 8.23 -16.37
C ALA A 239 38.06 7.85 -15.05
N ASP A 240 36.78 7.50 -15.11
CA ASP A 240 35.89 7.17 -14.01
C ASP A 240 34.98 6.04 -14.53
N SER A 241 35.43 4.80 -14.35
CA SER A 241 34.91 3.64 -15.09
C SER A 241 33.59 3.10 -14.55
N ASP A 242 33.31 3.29 -13.27
CA ASP A 242 32.06 2.94 -12.59
C ASP A 242 31.10 4.13 -12.41
N ASP A 243 31.55 5.34 -12.73
CA ASP A 243 30.78 6.58 -12.66
C ASP A 243 30.40 6.98 -11.22
N ASP A 244 31.24 6.62 -10.25
CA ASP A 244 31.09 6.91 -8.82
C ASP A 244 31.53 8.34 -8.43
N GLY A 245 32.20 9.04 -9.35
CA GLY A 245 32.69 10.41 -9.18
C GLY A 245 34.11 10.53 -8.65
N LEU A 246 34.73 9.44 -8.22
CA LEU A 246 36.18 9.30 -8.12
C LEU A 246 36.73 9.00 -9.53
N ILE A 247 38.05 8.98 -9.68
CA ILE A 247 38.68 8.58 -10.94
C ILE A 247 39.51 7.36 -10.65
N ASP A 248 39.60 6.39 -11.58
CA ASP A 248 40.24 5.09 -11.32
C ASP A 248 41.65 5.25 -10.73
N GLY A 249 42.37 6.31 -11.13
CA GLY A 249 43.71 6.65 -10.65
C GLY A 249 43.82 7.21 -9.22
N ASP A 250 42.73 7.74 -8.65
CA ASP A 250 42.68 8.27 -7.28
C ASP A 250 42.21 7.24 -6.24
N GLU A 251 41.69 6.10 -6.70
CA GLU A 251 41.16 5.02 -5.86
C GLU A 251 42.20 3.95 -5.47
N THR A 252 41.76 2.99 -4.64
CA THR A 252 42.56 1.80 -4.35
C THR A 252 42.46 0.77 -5.47
N LEU A 253 43.56 0.05 -5.73
CA LEU A 253 43.59 -1.00 -6.78
C LEU A 253 43.14 -2.37 -6.21
N GLY A 254 42.26 -2.34 -5.21
CA GLY A 254 41.88 -3.42 -4.33
C GLY A 254 40.62 -4.15 -4.79
N ASP A 255 39.84 -4.54 -3.79
CA ASP A 255 38.60 -5.34 -3.77
C ASP A 255 38.25 -5.35 -2.27
N ALA A 256 37.75 -4.21 -1.76
CA ALA A 256 37.65 -3.93 -0.33
C ALA A 256 36.63 -4.84 0.36
N ASP A 257 35.49 -5.08 -0.28
CA ASP A 257 34.41 -5.95 0.20
C ASP A 257 34.62 -7.45 -0.15
N GLY A 258 35.39 -7.75 -1.19
CA GLY A 258 35.68 -9.11 -1.64
C GLY A 258 34.65 -9.73 -2.60
N ASP A 259 33.80 -8.94 -3.26
CA ASP A 259 32.82 -9.46 -4.22
C ASP A 259 33.43 -9.88 -5.57
N GLY A 260 34.67 -9.44 -5.83
CA GLY A 260 35.47 -9.78 -6.99
C GLY A 260 35.44 -8.76 -8.12
N TYR A 261 34.79 -7.61 -7.95
CA TYR A 261 35.14 -6.39 -8.66
C TYR A 261 36.34 -5.73 -7.95
N SER A 262 36.99 -4.80 -8.64
CA SER A 262 38.00 -3.95 -8.00
C SER A 262 37.34 -2.65 -7.64
N ASP A 263 37.81 -1.98 -6.59
CA ASP A 263 37.29 -0.68 -6.14
C ASP A 263 37.03 0.28 -7.33
N VAL A 264 37.98 0.41 -8.28
CA VAL A 264 37.84 1.18 -9.55
C VAL A 264 36.72 0.78 -10.54
N MET A 265 35.92 -0.22 -10.18
CA MET A 265 34.81 -0.76 -10.96
C MET A 265 33.56 -0.99 -10.10
N ASP A 266 33.59 -0.50 -8.86
CA ASP A 266 32.57 -0.73 -7.86
C ASP A 266 32.08 0.62 -7.34
N CYS A 267 30.77 0.83 -7.42
CA CYS A 267 30.18 2.12 -7.06
C CYS A 267 30.04 2.30 -5.54
N ASP A 268 30.18 1.21 -4.79
CA ASP A 268 30.13 1.09 -3.34
C ASP A 268 31.19 0.06 -2.94
N SER A 269 32.43 0.51 -2.84
CA SER A 269 33.63 -0.31 -2.76
C SER A 269 33.68 -1.22 -1.53
N ASP A 270 33.03 -0.85 -0.43
CA ASP A 270 32.94 -1.66 0.79
C ASP A 270 31.55 -2.27 1.07
N ASN A 271 30.58 -2.00 0.18
CA ASN A 271 29.24 -2.57 0.12
C ASN A 271 28.42 -2.34 1.39
N ASP A 272 28.49 -1.10 1.89
CA ASP A 272 27.82 -0.67 3.11
C ASP A 272 26.50 0.09 2.85
N GLY A 273 26.24 0.44 1.58
CA GLY A 273 25.06 1.13 1.09
C GLY A 273 25.28 2.60 0.73
N LEU A 274 26.39 3.21 1.16
CA LEU A 274 26.73 4.60 0.86
C LEU A 274 27.74 4.64 -0.30
N LEU A 275 27.42 5.33 -1.40
CA LEU A 275 28.30 5.32 -2.58
C LEU A 275 29.61 6.09 -2.35
N ASP A 276 30.72 5.60 -2.90
CA ASP A 276 32.08 6.10 -2.72
C ASP A 276 32.21 7.63 -2.91
N GLY A 277 31.52 8.19 -3.91
CA GLY A 277 31.52 9.63 -4.16
C GLY A 277 30.84 10.45 -3.06
N THR A 278 29.78 9.92 -2.45
CA THR A 278 29.09 10.52 -1.29
C THR A 278 30.02 10.49 -0.09
N GLU A 279 30.63 9.34 0.18
CA GLU A 279 31.55 9.10 1.27
C GLU A 279 32.81 9.96 1.20
N ALA A 280 33.38 10.12 0.00
CA ALA A 280 34.49 11.02 -0.27
C ALA A 280 34.13 12.51 -0.12
N GLY A 281 32.86 12.82 0.11
CA GLY A 281 32.31 14.17 0.30
C GLY A 281 32.31 14.99 -0.99
N LEU A 282 32.06 14.35 -2.13
CA LEU A 282 32.08 15.01 -3.43
C LEU A 282 30.76 15.72 -3.72
N LEU A 283 30.90 17.01 -4.07
CA LEU A 283 29.78 17.81 -4.53
C LEU A 283 29.64 17.67 -6.06
N SER A 284 28.41 17.71 -6.57
CA SER A 284 28.10 17.75 -8.02
C SER A 284 28.83 18.84 -8.85
N THR A 285 29.46 19.83 -8.21
CA THR A 285 30.25 20.87 -8.90
C THR A 285 31.72 20.53 -9.10
N ASN A 286 32.21 19.42 -8.52
CA ASN A 286 33.62 19.07 -8.46
C ASN A 286 33.97 17.75 -9.18
N LEU A 287 33.04 17.15 -9.91
CA LEU A 287 33.23 15.89 -10.62
C LEU A 287 34.15 16.00 -11.82
N HIS A 288 34.73 14.86 -12.20
CA HIS A 288 35.40 14.72 -13.48
C HIS A 288 34.38 14.82 -14.63
N GLN A 289 34.86 15.02 -15.86
CA GLN A 289 33.97 15.15 -17.01
C GLN A 289 33.43 13.80 -17.50
N ASP A 290 34.09 12.72 -17.09
CA ASP A 290 33.84 11.36 -17.54
C ASP A 290 32.80 10.67 -16.62
N THR A 291 32.68 11.10 -15.35
CA THR A 291 31.56 10.76 -14.46
C THR A 291 30.18 10.98 -15.11
N ASN A 292 29.50 9.89 -15.44
CA ASN A 292 28.19 9.88 -16.06
C ASN A 292 27.07 9.65 -15.03
N LEU A 293 26.54 10.77 -14.55
CA LEU A 293 25.39 10.85 -13.64
C LEU A 293 24.13 10.07 -14.05
N ALA A 294 24.02 9.63 -15.31
CA ALA A 294 22.87 8.83 -15.76
C ALA A 294 22.96 7.35 -15.38
N ASN A 295 24.15 6.87 -14.95
CA ASN A 295 24.35 5.47 -14.57
C ASN A 295 23.89 5.17 -13.14
N GLY A 296 23.73 6.21 -12.30
CA GLY A 296 23.20 6.07 -10.95
C GLY A 296 24.21 5.68 -9.87
N CYS A 297 25.51 5.62 -10.21
CA CYS A 297 26.59 5.30 -9.29
C CYS A 297 27.14 6.48 -8.49
N PHE A 298 26.58 7.68 -8.66
CA PHE A 298 26.99 8.84 -7.87
C PHE A 298 25.78 9.60 -7.33
N PHE A 299 25.77 9.76 -6.00
CA PHE A 299 24.96 10.74 -5.30
C PHE A 299 25.86 11.83 -4.72
N ALA A 300 25.39 13.08 -4.76
CA ALA A 300 26.22 14.19 -4.30
C ALA A 300 26.01 14.43 -2.81
N ASP A 301 27.11 14.47 -2.06
CA ASP A 301 27.12 14.86 -0.65
C ASP A 301 26.40 16.21 -0.44
N GLU A 302 25.37 16.21 0.41
CA GLU A 302 24.60 17.39 0.80
C GLU A 302 25.23 18.16 1.97
N ASP A 303 26.19 17.58 2.69
CA ASP A 303 26.90 18.23 3.79
C ASP A 303 27.89 19.27 3.28
N THR A 304 27.52 20.52 3.49
CA THR A 304 28.41 21.67 3.25
C THR A 304 29.59 21.75 4.23
N VAL A 305 29.66 20.85 5.22
CA VAL A 305 30.65 20.82 6.32
C VAL A 305 31.46 19.52 6.38
N ALA A 306 31.53 18.70 5.33
CA ALA A 306 32.48 17.58 5.19
C ALA A 306 32.68 16.76 6.48
N LEU A 307 31.75 15.83 6.72
CA LEU A 307 31.94 14.64 7.53
C LEU A 307 32.10 13.40 6.62
N PRO A 308 33.15 13.35 5.77
CA PRO A 308 33.34 12.21 4.88
C PRO A 308 33.64 10.94 5.69
N THR A 309 33.15 9.82 5.21
CA THR A 309 33.49 8.46 5.62
C THR A 309 34.66 7.94 4.78
N ASP A 310 35.10 6.70 5.01
CA ASP A 310 36.18 6.05 4.24
C ASP A 310 35.56 5.04 3.28
N PRO A 311 35.57 5.26 1.94
CA PRO A 311 34.93 4.37 0.96
C PRO A 311 35.41 2.92 0.87
N TYR A 312 36.33 2.55 1.75
CA TYR A 312 37.01 1.26 1.74
C TYR A 312 36.95 0.58 3.11
N ASP A 313 36.14 1.11 4.03
CA ASP A 313 35.91 0.63 5.39
C ASP A 313 34.46 0.89 5.83
N TRP A 314 33.61 -0.13 5.60
CA TRP A 314 32.16 -0.16 5.88
C TRP A 314 31.66 0.36 7.24
N ASP A 315 32.55 0.64 8.19
CA ASP A 315 32.28 1.17 9.54
C ASP A 315 33.45 2.11 9.91
N THR A 316 33.33 3.38 9.50
CA THR A 316 34.42 4.38 9.55
C THR A 316 34.97 4.59 10.97
N ASP A 317 34.11 4.48 11.99
CA ASP A 317 34.48 4.76 13.37
C ASP A 317 34.66 3.52 14.27
N GLY A 318 34.29 2.34 13.76
CA GLY A 318 34.38 1.05 14.44
C GLY A 318 33.26 0.81 15.46
N GLY A 319 32.10 1.40 15.21
CA GLY A 319 30.90 1.52 16.02
C GLY A 319 29.97 0.31 16.03
N THR A 320 30.15 -0.62 15.08
CA THR A 320 29.34 -1.83 14.82
C THR A 320 28.09 -1.66 13.97
N LEU A 321 27.69 -0.43 13.67
CA LEU A 321 26.81 -0.13 12.55
C LEU A 321 27.64 0.28 11.34
N ALA A 322 27.06 0.10 10.15
CA ALA A 322 27.70 0.45 8.89
C ALA A 322 27.41 1.91 8.55
N ASP A 323 28.30 2.62 7.84
CA ASP A 323 28.11 4.05 7.60
C ASP A 323 26.82 4.32 6.81
N GLY A 324 26.52 3.48 5.81
CA GLY A 324 25.25 3.52 5.07
C GLY A 324 23.98 3.23 5.90
N ILE A 325 24.07 2.49 7.01
CA ILE A 325 22.93 2.29 7.94
C ILE A 325 22.71 3.56 8.77
N GLU A 326 23.78 4.24 9.14
CA GLU A 326 23.75 5.44 9.97
C GLU A 326 23.26 6.67 9.19
N ASP A 327 23.56 6.75 7.88
CA ASP A 327 23.07 7.75 6.92
C ASP A 327 21.90 7.22 6.09
N TRP A 328 20.77 6.98 6.74
CA TRP A 328 19.59 6.30 6.17
C TRP A 328 19.08 6.86 4.82
N ASP A 329 19.20 8.17 4.57
CA ASP A 329 18.74 8.77 3.30
C ASP A 329 19.86 8.89 2.23
N PHE A 330 21.04 8.34 2.53
CA PHE A 330 22.22 8.22 1.67
C PHE A 330 22.70 9.56 1.09
N ASN A 331 22.45 10.66 1.79
CA ASN A 331 22.74 12.01 1.32
C ASN A 331 24.08 12.58 1.83
N GLY A 332 24.80 11.82 2.66
CA GLY A 332 26.08 12.16 3.28
C GLY A 332 25.98 13.16 4.45
N LYS A 333 24.79 13.36 5.02
CA LYS A 333 24.53 14.49 5.94
C LYS A 333 23.46 14.16 6.97
N LEU A 334 23.95 14.04 8.20
CA LEU A 334 23.16 14.00 9.44
C LEU A 334 22.14 15.16 9.57
N ASP A 335 20.92 14.94 9.10
CA ASP A 335 19.83 15.90 9.13
C ASP A 335 18.40 15.33 9.28
N ALA A 336 18.23 14.01 9.21
CA ALA A 336 16.99 13.33 9.59
C ALA A 336 16.93 13.05 11.11
N PRO A 337 15.71 12.91 11.67
CA PRO A 337 15.55 12.55 13.08
C PRO A 337 15.94 11.09 13.39
N TRP A 338 16.05 10.25 12.36
CA TRP A 338 16.28 8.81 12.45
C TRP A 338 17.69 8.38 11.99
N GLU A 339 18.59 9.33 11.75
CA GLU A 339 20.01 9.08 11.42
C GLU A 339 20.91 9.13 12.67
N THR A 340 22.00 8.37 12.64
CA THR A 340 23.13 8.46 13.57
C THR A 340 24.37 9.04 12.87
N ASP A 341 25.40 9.46 13.62
CA ASP A 341 26.61 10.05 13.03
C ASP A 341 27.64 8.94 12.69
N PRO A 342 27.95 8.65 11.40
CA PRO A 342 28.92 7.62 10.99
C PRO A 342 30.37 7.83 11.51
N ASN A 343 30.60 8.92 12.23
CA ASN A 343 31.89 9.30 12.82
C ASN A 343 31.84 9.39 14.37
N ASP A 344 30.72 9.05 15.03
CA ASP A 344 30.59 8.96 16.48
C ASP A 344 30.12 7.58 16.97
N SER A 345 31.09 6.71 17.24
CA SER A 345 30.96 5.33 17.74
C SER A 345 30.22 5.13 19.08
N THR A 346 29.51 6.15 19.56
CA THR A 346 28.73 6.15 20.80
C THR A 346 27.23 6.18 20.56
N ASP A 347 26.79 6.38 19.31
CA ASP A 347 25.38 6.39 18.86
C ASP A 347 24.90 4.98 18.56
N ASP A 348 25.79 4.19 17.97
CA ASP A 348 25.71 2.85 17.34
C ASP A 348 25.76 1.70 18.35
N VAL A 349 25.43 2.00 19.61
CA VAL A 349 25.19 0.95 20.60
C VAL A 349 23.89 0.24 20.25
N ASP A 350 23.99 -0.95 19.68
CA ASP A 350 22.88 -1.90 19.49
C ASP A 350 22.98 -3.02 20.55
N SER A 351 22.07 -3.02 21.54
CA SER A 351 22.13 -3.91 22.69
C SER A 351 21.61 -5.33 22.43
N ASP A 352 20.62 -5.49 21.55
CA ASP A 352 19.92 -6.75 21.29
C ASP A 352 20.21 -7.37 19.92
N GLY A 353 20.85 -6.61 19.03
CA GLY A 353 21.51 -7.08 17.82
C GLY A 353 20.61 -7.12 16.59
N ASP A 354 19.61 -6.25 16.51
CA ASP A 354 18.66 -6.15 15.42
C ASP A 354 19.02 -5.09 14.36
N LEU A 355 20.16 -4.40 14.53
CA LEU A 355 20.67 -3.33 13.67
C LEU A 355 19.97 -1.98 13.83
N ILE A 356 19.08 -1.83 14.81
CA ILE A 356 18.57 -0.53 15.25
C ILE A 356 19.33 -0.10 16.50
N ALA A 357 19.89 1.12 16.48
CA ALA A 357 20.65 1.61 17.63
C ALA A 357 19.76 1.90 18.85
N ASP A 358 20.25 1.62 20.06
CA ASP A 358 19.62 1.95 21.37
C ASP A 358 19.14 3.42 21.42
N VAL A 359 19.84 4.32 20.72
CA VAL A 359 19.50 5.75 20.67
C VAL A 359 18.22 6.02 19.87
N LEU A 360 17.96 5.24 18.82
CA LEU A 360 16.78 5.31 17.96
C LEU A 360 15.58 4.62 18.62
N GLU A 361 15.75 3.43 19.18
CA GLU A 361 14.72 2.76 19.99
C GLU A 361 14.24 3.67 21.14
N LEU A 362 15.17 4.39 21.80
CA LEU A 362 14.83 5.34 22.87
C LEU A 362 14.05 6.58 22.38
N LEU A 363 14.15 6.93 21.09
CA LEU A 363 13.28 7.94 20.47
C LEU A 363 11.87 7.40 20.20
N GLY A 364 11.73 6.07 20.07
CA GLY A 364 10.50 5.31 19.85
C GLY A 364 9.47 5.36 20.99
N ALA A 365 8.31 4.75 20.74
CA ALA A 365 7.08 4.99 21.50
C ALA A 365 7.03 4.36 22.90
N ASP A 366 7.77 3.27 23.12
CA ASP A 366 7.68 2.43 24.31
C ASP A 366 8.85 2.68 25.31
N GLY A 367 10.01 3.08 24.79
CA GLY A 367 11.22 3.48 25.53
C GLY A 367 12.00 2.31 26.15
N GLU A 368 11.78 1.09 25.67
CA GLU A 368 12.70 -0.03 25.88
C GLU A 368 13.79 0.02 24.78
N VAL A 369 14.95 -0.63 25.01
CA VAL A 369 16.15 -0.56 24.13
C VAL A 369 16.73 -1.94 23.85
N ASN A 370 15.90 -2.95 24.07
CA ASN A 370 16.22 -4.37 23.93
C ASN A 370 14.88 -5.02 23.53
N ASP A 371 14.18 -4.38 22.59
CA ASP A 371 12.92 -4.85 22.06
C ASP A 371 13.12 -5.20 20.59
N LEU A 372 12.86 -6.45 20.23
CA LEU A 372 13.12 -6.96 18.87
C LEU A 372 11.91 -6.80 17.94
N ASP A 373 10.86 -6.13 18.42
CA ASP A 373 9.49 -6.05 17.88
C ASP A 373 8.79 -4.88 18.61
N SER A 374 9.18 -3.65 18.26
CA SER A 374 8.91 -2.41 18.99
C SER A 374 7.44 -1.97 18.90
N ASP A 375 6.76 -2.26 17.80
CA ASP A 375 5.36 -1.94 17.55
C ASP A 375 4.42 -3.10 17.99
N GLY A 376 4.94 -4.34 18.02
CA GLY A 376 4.31 -5.53 18.56
C GLY A 376 3.45 -6.31 17.56
N ASP A 377 3.69 -6.15 16.27
CA ASP A 377 2.95 -6.79 15.18
C ASP A 377 3.37 -8.27 14.94
N GLY A 378 4.57 -8.65 15.40
CA GLY A 378 5.15 -9.98 15.22
C GLY A 378 6.05 -10.14 13.99
N ILE A 379 6.30 -9.07 13.25
CA ILE A 379 7.50 -8.86 12.44
C ILE A 379 8.61 -8.45 13.44
N SER A 380 9.77 -8.03 13.00
CA SER A 380 10.88 -7.73 13.91
C SER A 380 11.57 -6.52 13.38
N ASP A 381 11.99 -5.63 14.27
CA ASP A 381 12.62 -4.36 13.93
C ASP A 381 13.70 -4.46 12.84
N GLY A 382 14.59 -5.46 12.93
CA GLY A 382 15.62 -5.72 11.92
C GLY A 382 15.13 -6.29 10.57
N THR A 383 13.83 -6.48 10.39
CA THR A 383 13.14 -6.86 9.15
C THR A 383 12.39 -5.65 8.57
N GLU A 384 11.75 -4.84 9.41
CA GLU A 384 11.03 -3.62 8.99
C GLU A 384 11.95 -2.44 8.70
N TRP A 385 13.07 -2.33 9.42
CA TRP A 385 14.09 -1.28 9.28
C TRP A 385 13.55 0.15 9.53
N LEU A 386 14.41 1.14 9.26
CA LEU A 386 14.11 2.57 9.44
C LEU A 386 13.32 3.19 8.27
N TYR A 387 12.83 2.39 7.31
CA TYR A 387 12.01 2.86 6.19
C TYR A 387 10.67 3.44 6.67
N ASP A 388 10.06 4.33 5.91
CA ASP A 388 8.77 4.99 6.19
C ASP A 388 7.99 4.94 4.88
N ASP A 389 7.30 3.82 4.63
CA ASP A 389 6.75 3.51 3.31
C ASP A 389 5.57 4.42 2.97
N ASP A 390 4.64 4.59 3.92
CA ASP A 390 3.46 5.45 3.76
C ASP A 390 3.74 6.96 3.93
N ASN A 391 4.94 7.33 4.39
CA ASN A 391 5.41 8.70 4.65
C ASN A 391 4.59 9.46 5.72
N ASP A 392 4.06 8.77 6.73
CA ASP A 392 3.37 9.40 7.86
C ASP A 392 4.34 10.03 8.89
N GLY A 393 5.62 9.63 8.83
CA GLY A 393 6.70 10.08 9.69
C GLY A 393 7.03 9.15 10.86
N LEU A 394 6.43 7.96 10.91
CA LEU A 394 6.88 6.81 11.69
C LEU A 394 7.66 5.86 10.77
N PRO A 395 8.84 5.39 11.20
CA PRO A 395 9.48 4.28 10.51
C PRO A 395 8.70 2.99 10.73
N ASN A 396 8.76 2.06 9.78
CA ASN A 396 8.04 0.79 9.73
C ASN A 396 8.21 -0.01 11.04
N PHE A 397 9.41 -0.11 11.62
CA PHE A 397 9.61 -0.81 12.91
C PHE A 397 8.83 -0.21 14.11
N LEU A 398 8.21 0.96 13.94
CA LEU A 398 7.35 1.63 14.92
C LEU A 398 5.94 1.89 14.40
N ASP A 399 5.66 1.53 13.14
CA ASP A 399 4.35 1.61 12.54
C ASP A 399 3.67 0.25 12.61
N VAL A 400 2.34 0.26 12.75
CA VAL A 400 1.55 -0.97 12.86
C VAL A 400 0.80 -1.28 11.56
N ASP A 401 0.98 -0.43 10.55
CA ASP A 401 0.31 -0.33 9.24
C ASP A 401 1.30 0.43 8.33
N SER A 402 2.38 -0.26 7.93
CA SER A 402 3.60 0.34 7.37
C SER A 402 3.40 0.94 5.98
N ASP A 403 2.51 0.37 5.17
CA ASP A 403 2.17 0.86 3.82
C ASP A 403 0.93 1.79 3.82
N GLY A 404 0.21 1.85 4.94
CA GLY A 404 -0.88 2.79 5.20
C GLY A 404 -2.18 2.45 4.46
N ASP A 405 -2.36 1.18 4.08
CA ASP A 405 -3.54 0.68 3.37
C ASP A 405 -4.75 0.46 4.32
N GLY A 406 -4.50 0.37 5.63
CA GLY A 406 -5.49 0.18 6.68
C GLY A 406 -5.71 -1.25 7.17
N ILE A 407 -4.91 -2.20 6.71
CA ILE A 407 -4.65 -3.51 7.31
C ILE A 407 -3.46 -3.33 8.28
N ASP A 408 -3.45 -4.09 9.39
CA ASP A 408 -2.33 -3.98 10.35
C ASP A 408 -1.26 -5.00 9.92
N ASP A 409 0.03 -4.65 9.93
CA ASP A 409 1.18 -5.50 9.52
C ASP A 409 1.15 -6.91 10.15
N SER A 410 0.58 -7.02 11.35
CA SER A 410 0.35 -8.29 12.07
C SER A 410 -0.60 -9.27 11.36
N VAL A 411 -1.41 -8.78 10.43
CA VAL A 411 -2.40 -9.51 9.61
C VAL A 411 -1.78 -9.89 8.27
N GLU A 412 -1.14 -8.95 7.57
CA GLU A 412 -0.43 -9.20 6.31
C GLU A 412 0.78 -10.11 6.50
N GLY A 413 1.61 -9.75 7.48
CA GLY A 413 2.87 -10.39 7.79
C GLY A 413 3.96 -10.19 6.73
N ALA A 414 5.14 -10.73 7.01
CA ALA A 414 6.31 -10.67 6.12
C ALA A 414 6.25 -11.68 4.93
N GLY A 415 5.06 -11.89 4.37
CA GLY A 415 4.82 -12.66 3.14
C GLY A 415 5.38 -11.97 1.89
N ASP A 416 5.12 -12.56 0.73
CA ASP A 416 5.38 -12.00 -0.63
C ASP A 416 4.55 -12.91 -1.56
N ASP A 417 3.25 -12.66 -1.62
CA ASP A 417 2.29 -13.58 -2.26
C ASP A 417 2.30 -13.47 -3.79
N ASP A 418 2.51 -12.27 -4.34
CA ASP A 418 2.64 -12.04 -5.78
C ASP A 418 4.07 -12.35 -6.34
N GLY A 419 5.09 -12.32 -5.47
CA GLY A 419 6.47 -12.63 -5.80
C GLY A 419 7.23 -11.49 -6.50
N ASP A 420 6.81 -10.24 -6.35
CA ASP A 420 7.47 -9.06 -6.91
C ASP A 420 8.72 -8.63 -6.12
N GLY A 421 8.83 -9.13 -4.88
CA GLY A 421 9.95 -8.90 -3.96
C GLY A 421 9.70 -7.83 -2.91
N THR A 422 8.53 -7.21 -2.90
CA THR A 422 7.95 -6.43 -1.80
C THR A 422 7.26 -7.41 -0.85
N SER A 423 7.31 -7.16 0.45
CA SER A 423 6.58 -7.99 1.40
C SER A 423 5.18 -7.44 1.62
N ASN A 424 4.20 -8.32 1.88
CA ASN A 424 2.79 -7.92 1.99
C ASN A 424 2.56 -6.71 2.92
N TYR A 425 3.16 -6.68 4.13
CA TYR A 425 3.08 -5.52 5.04
C TYR A 425 3.67 -4.18 4.51
N LEU A 426 4.29 -4.20 3.33
CA LEU A 426 4.85 -3.05 2.62
C LEU A 426 4.23 -2.91 1.21
N ASP A 427 3.27 -3.76 0.86
CA ASP A 427 2.73 -3.87 -0.48
C ASP A 427 1.24 -3.56 -0.50
N SER A 428 0.88 -2.45 -1.15
CA SER A 428 -0.50 -1.98 -1.23
C SER A 428 -1.42 -2.79 -2.17
N ASP A 429 -0.90 -3.86 -2.77
CA ASP A 429 -1.53 -4.76 -3.75
C ASP A 429 -0.86 -6.16 -3.64
N SER A 430 -1.01 -6.80 -2.48
CA SER A 430 -0.18 -7.93 -2.01
C SER A 430 -0.27 -9.21 -2.87
N ASP A 431 -1.35 -9.41 -3.61
CA ASP A 431 -1.54 -10.55 -4.52
C ASP A 431 -1.30 -10.19 -5.99
N GLY A 432 -1.21 -8.89 -6.30
CA GLY A 432 -0.85 -8.32 -7.58
C GLY A 432 -1.92 -8.45 -8.67
N ASP A 433 -3.20 -8.53 -8.28
CA ASP A 433 -4.34 -8.62 -9.20
C ASP A 433 -4.74 -7.25 -9.80
N GLY A 434 -4.28 -6.15 -9.19
CA GLY A 434 -4.53 -4.77 -9.61
C GLY A 434 -5.77 -4.10 -8.98
N ILE A 435 -6.38 -4.74 -7.99
CA ILE A 435 -7.18 -4.11 -6.94
C ILE A 435 -6.16 -3.55 -5.93
N SER A 436 -6.45 -3.39 -4.65
CA SER A 436 -5.50 -2.83 -3.69
C SER A 436 -6.01 -3.22 -2.33
N ASP A 437 -5.13 -3.62 -1.42
CA ASP A 437 -5.46 -4.18 -0.12
C ASP A 437 -6.43 -3.28 0.69
N LEU A 438 -6.35 -1.95 0.55
CA LEU A 438 -7.30 -0.98 1.11
C LEU A 438 -8.79 -1.20 0.68
N ILE A 439 -9.00 -1.76 -0.51
CA ILE A 439 -10.31 -2.05 -1.12
C ILE A 439 -10.78 -3.46 -0.75
N GLU A 440 -9.92 -4.47 -0.90
CA GLU A 440 -10.20 -5.86 -0.53
C GLU A 440 -10.41 -6.01 0.99
N GLY A 441 -9.45 -5.50 1.75
CA GLY A 441 -9.43 -5.53 3.21
C GLY A 441 -9.11 -6.91 3.78
N ASP A 442 -9.20 -7.02 5.11
CA ASP A 442 -8.87 -8.25 5.87
C ASP A 442 -9.95 -9.35 5.82
N GLY A 443 -10.72 -9.39 4.73
CA GLY A 443 -11.80 -10.35 4.46
C GLY A 443 -11.31 -11.79 4.22
N ASP A 444 -12.26 -12.69 4.00
CA ASP A 444 -12.07 -14.12 3.64
C ASP A 444 -13.46 -14.55 3.13
N SER A 445 -13.77 -14.11 1.91
CA SER A 445 -15.12 -14.11 1.34
C SER A 445 -15.61 -15.53 1.04
N ASP A 446 -14.74 -16.38 0.50
CA ASP A 446 -15.00 -17.80 0.24
C ASP A 446 -14.83 -18.73 1.48
N LEU A 447 -14.19 -18.24 2.55
CA LEU A 447 -13.87 -18.96 3.80
C LEU A 447 -12.89 -20.12 3.64
N ASP A 448 -11.99 -20.08 2.67
CA ASP A 448 -10.92 -21.08 2.50
C ASP A 448 -9.73 -20.86 3.46
N GLY A 449 -9.62 -19.64 4.00
CA GLY A 449 -8.64 -19.22 4.99
C GLY A 449 -7.42 -18.49 4.42
N THR A 450 -7.41 -18.18 3.13
CA THR A 450 -6.68 -17.06 2.51
C THR A 450 -7.53 -15.79 2.74
N ALA A 451 -6.88 -14.64 2.90
CA ALA A 451 -7.62 -13.39 3.04
C ALA A 451 -7.80 -12.77 1.66
N ASP A 452 -8.87 -11.98 1.46
CA ASP A 452 -9.22 -11.42 0.14
C ASP A 452 -8.03 -10.67 -0.48
N PHE A 453 -7.33 -9.82 0.29
CA PHE A 453 -6.11 -9.11 -0.17
C PHE A 453 -4.90 -9.99 -0.55
N LEU A 454 -5.00 -11.31 -0.37
CA LEU A 454 -3.98 -12.31 -0.69
C LEU A 454 -4.51 -13.38 -1.66
N ASP A 455 -5.71 -13.20 -2.21
CA ASP A 455 -6.41 -14.19 -3.02
C ASP A 455 -6.82 -13.64 -4.39
N LEU A 456 -6.41 -14.34 -5.45
CA LEU A 456 -6.62 -13.91 -6.84
C LEU A 456 -8.04 -14.15 -7.37
N ASP A 457 -8.90 -14.74 -6.55
CA ASP A 457 -10.27 -15.22 -6.82
C ASP A 457 -10.99 -15.28 -5.46
N SER A 458 -11.36 -14.11 -4.92
CA SER A 458 -11.73 -13.92 -3.50
C SER A 458 -13.02 -14.63 -3.10
N ASP A 459 -13.90 -14.96 -4.04
CA ASP A 459 -15.15 -15.71 -3.81
C ASP A 459 -15.15 -17.16 -4.36
N ASP A 460 -14.06 -17.60 -5.02
CA ASP A 460 -13.82 -18.94 -5.61
C ASP A 460 -14.95 -19.34 -6.59
N ASP A 461 -15.50 -18.36 -7.33
CA ASP A 461 -16.49 -18.58 -8.38
C ASP A 461 -15.85 -19.04 -9.71
N GLY A 462 -14.54 -18.78 -9.88
CA GLY A 462 -13.73 -19.17 -11.03
C GLY A 462 -13.52 -18.08 -12.09
N ILE A 463 -13.90 -16.84 -11.79
CA ILE A 463 -13.46 -15.60 -12.43
C ILE A 463 -12.33 -15.00 -11.56
N GLU A 464 -11.30 -14.41 -12.17
CA GLU A 464 -10.19 -13.83 -11.38
C GLU A 464 -10.55 -12.38 -11.02
N ASP A 465 -10.19 -11.92 -9.81
CA ASP A 465 -10.50 -10.58 -9.29
C ASP A 465 -10.04 -9.46 -10.25
N GLU A 466 -8.92 -9.64 -10.99
CA GLU A 466 -8.44 -8.72 -12.05
C GLU A 466 -9.51 -8.47 -13.14
N ASP A 467 -10.30 -9.50 -13.49
CA ASP A 467 -11.32 -9.44 -14.54
C ASP A 467 -12.63 -8.80 -14.04
N GLU A 468 -12.99 -9.00 -12.77
CA GLU A 468 -14.20 -8.44 -12.13
C GLU A 468 -13.99 -7.00 -11.70
N GLY A 469 -12.91 -6.79 -10.95
CA GLY A 469 -12.50 -5.53 -10.39
C GLY A 469 -13.39 -5.03 -9.25
N ALA A 470 -12.97 -3.93 -8.64
CA ALA A 470 -13.67 -3.29 -7.51
C ALA A 470 -14.97 -2.53 -7.86
N VAL A 471 -15.69 -2.95 -8.91
CA VAL A 471 -17.01 -2.42 -9.27
C VAL A 471 -18.06 -3.09 -8.38
N ASP A 472 -19.24 -2.48 -8.27
CA ASP A 472 -20.40 -3.00 -7.54
C ASP A 472 -21.56 -2.85 -8.52
N SER A 473 -21.72 -3.85 -9.37
CA SER A 473 -22.51 -3.83 -10.60
C SER A 473 -24.00 -3.76 -10.34
N ASP A 474 -24.48 -4.52 -9.35
CA ASP A 474 -25.87 -4.53 -8.92
C ASP A 474 -26.22 -3.44 -7.87
N SER A 475 -25.19 -2.85 -7.23
CA SER A 475 -25.29 -1.85 -6.16
C SER A 475 -25.86 -2.36 -4.84
N ASP A 476 -25.66 -3.62 -4.46
CA ASP A 476 -26.04 -4.16 -3.16
C ASP A 476 -25.03 -3.84 -2.05
N GLY A 477 -23.79 -3.51 -2.43
CA GLY A 477 -22.70 -3.09 -1.57
C GLY A 477 -21.62 -4.14 -1.28
N PHE A 478 -21.65 -5.29 -1.93
CA PHE A 478 -20.46 -6.08 -2.23
C PHE A 478 -19.85 -5.59 -3.56
N ALA A 479 -18.56 -5.79 -3.74
CA ALA A 479 -17.93 -5.52 -5.02
C ALA A 479 -17.91 -6.84 -5.81
N ASP A 480 -17.92 -6.76 -7.13
CA ASP A 480 -18.07 -7.90 -8.03
C ASP A 480 -17.08 -9.03 -7.64
N PHE A 481 -15.80 -8.71 -7.41
CA PHE A 481 -14.76 -9.68 -6.96
C PHE A 481 -15.00 -10.42 -5.62
N ILE A 482 -16.01 -10.03 -4.82
CA ILE A 482 -16.38 -10.70 -3.55
C ILE A 482 -17.87 -11.04 -3.51
N ASP A 483 -18.53 -11.10 -4.66
CA ASP A 483 -19.97 -11.29 -4.79
C ASP A 483 -20.32 -12.45 -5.73
N ASP A 484 -20.71 -13.61 -5.17
CA ASP A 484 -21.07 -14.82 -5.92
C ASP A 484 -22.18 -14.65 -7.03
N ASP A 485 -22.82 -13.48 -7.15
CA ASP A 485 -23.94 -13.13 -8.06
C ASP A 485 -23.89 -11.61 -8.39
N SER A 486 -22.89 -11.18 -9.18
CA SER A 486 -22.51 -9.78 -9.39
C SER A 486 -23.59 -8.86 -10.01
N ASP A 487 -24.61 -9.42 -10.67
CA ASP A 487 -25.73 -8.67 -11.22
C ASP A 487 -27.09 -8.92 -10.54
N ASP A 488 -27.10 -9.79 -9.51
CA ASP A 488 -28.17 -10.08 -8.55
C ASP A 488 -29.46 -10.55 -9.26
N ASP A 489 -29.28 -11.31 -10.34
CA ASP A 489 -30.35 -11.89 -11.15
C ASP A 489 -30.80 -13.28 -10.65
N GLY A 490 -29.98 -13.91 -9.81
CA GLY A 490 -30.25 -15.18 -9.15
C GLY A 490 -29.64 -16.42 -9.82
N ILE A 491 -28.81 -16.24 -10.84
CA ILE A 491 -27.80 -17.20 -11.32
C ILE A 491 -26.47 -16.82 -10.65
N LEU A 492 -25.64 -17.81 -10.31
CA LEU A 492 -24.35 -17.50 -9.69
C LEU A 492 -23.30 -17.29 -10.78
N ASP A 493 -22.33 -16.44 -10.52
CA ASP A 493 -21.24 -16.12 -11.45
C ASP A 493 -20.45 -17.40 -11.84
N GLU A 494 -20.30 -18.36 -10.90
CA GLU A 494 -19.73 -19.71 -11.13
C GLU A 494 -20.42 -20.50 -12.27
N ASP A 495 -21.72 -20.27 -12.46
CA ASP A 495 -22.55 -20.92 -13.47
C ASP A 495 -22.56 -20.12 -14.80
N GLU A 496 -22.41 -18.80 -14.74
CA GLU A 496 -22.44 -17.89 -15.90
C GLU A 496 -21.11 -17.78 -16.62
N GLY A 497 -20.06 -17.57 -15.84
CA GLY A 497 -18.68 -17.36 -16.25
C GLY A 497 -18.44 -16.09 -17.06
N ASN A 498 -17.16 -15.78 -17.26
CA ASN A 498 -16.67 -14.59 -17.96
C ASN A 498 -16.74 -14.66 -19.51
N ASP A 499 -17.67 -15.43 -20.09
CA ASP A 499 -17.95 -15.42 -21.53
C ASP A 499 -18.92 -14.27 -21.89
N ASP A 500 -19.01 -13.89 -23.17
CA ASP A 500 -19.93 -12.86 -23.69
C ASP A 500 -20.75 -13.47 -24.85
N GLN A 501 -21.93 -14.00 -24.51
CA GLN A 501 -22.70 -14.85 -25.41
C GLN A 501 -23.30 -14.07 -26.59
N ASP A 502 -23.79 -12.85 -26.37
CA ASP A 502 -24.43 -12.03 -27.39
C ASP A 502 -23.45 -11.08 -28.14
N ASN A 503 -22.22 -10.92 -27.60
CA ASN A 503 -21.14 -10.07 -28.08
C ASN A 503 -21.44 -8.56 -28.03
N ASP A 504 -22.20 -8.09 -27.04
CA ASP A 504 -22.47 -6.68 -26.83
C ASP A 504 -21.40 -5.95 -26.00
N GLY A 505 -20.53 -6.72 -25.34
CA GLY A 505 -19.38 -6.26 -24.58
C GLY A 505 -19.58 -6.23 -23.07
N THR A 506 -20.70 -6.72 -22.56
CA THR A 506 -20.92 -7.11 -21.16
C THR A 506 -20.70 -8.63 -21.04
N PRO A 507 -19.84 -9.13 -20.14
CA PRO A 507 -19.77 -10.56 -19.84
C PRO A 507 -21.09 -11.06 -19.22
N ASN A 508 -21.36 -12.36 -19.33
CA ASN A 508 -22.63 -12.95 -18.89
C ASN A 508 -22.92 -12.71 -17.40
N TYR A 509 -21.92 -12.90 -16.51
CA TYR A 509 -22.06 -12.66 -15.05
C TYR A 509 -22.39 -11.19 -14.67
N LEU A 510 -22.38 -10.27 -15.64
CA LEU A 510 -22.77 -8.87 -15.47
C LEU A 510 -23.97 -8.46 -16.36
N ASP A 511 -24.55 -9.40 -17.11
CA ASP A 511 -25.54 -9.14 -18.15
C ASP A 511 -26.90 -9.79 -17.86
N LEU A 512 -27.83 -9.00 -17.33
CA LEU A 512 -29.23 -9.34 -17.05
C LEU A 512 -30.08 -9.92 -18.22
N ASP A 513 -29.54 -10.08 -19.44
CA ASP A 513 -30.16 -10.65 -20.66
C ASP A 513 -29.02 -11.18 -21.57
N SER A 514 -28.28 -12.18 -21.09
CA SER A 514 -26.99 -12.66 -21.63
C SER A 514 -27.03 -13.08 -23.11
N ASP A 515 -28.21 -13.43 -23.65
CA ASP A 515 -28.37 -13.80 -25.05
C ASP A 515 -29.17 -12.77 -25.89
N ASN A 516 -29.61 -11.69 -25.24
CA ASN A 516 -30.23 -10.47 -25.77
C ASN A 516 -31.44 -10.73 -26.65
N ASP A 517 -32.25 -11.64 -26.17
CA ASP A 517 -33.46 -12.09 -26.80
C ASP A 517 -34.69 -11.32 -26.25
N GLY A 518 -34.53 -10.67 -25.10
CA GLY A 518 -35.50 -9.76 -24.51
C GLY A 518 -36.36 -10.38 -23.41
N LEU A 519 -36.04 -11.60 -22.99
CA LEU A 519 -36.30 -12.13 -21.66
C LEU A 519 -35.09 -11.87 -20.76
N PRO A 520 -35.28 -11.52 -19.47
CA PRO A 520 -34.17 -11.42 -18.54
C PRO A 520 -33.77 -12.78 -17.96
N ASP A 521 -32.50 -12.92 -17.65
CA ASP A 521 -31.88 -14.15 -17.14
C ASP A 521 -32.53 -14.63 -15.82
N GLU A 522 -32.92 -13.71 -14.90
CA GLU A 522 -33.75 -13.99 -13.69
C GLU A 522 -35.01 -14.83 -14.02
N ILE A 523 -35.59 -14.66 -15.22
CA ILE A 523 -36.78 -15.39 -15.67
C ILE A 523 -36.41 -16.72 -16.30
N GLU A 524 -35.36 -16.77 -17.11
CA GLU A 524 -34.96 -17.95 -17.88
C GLU A 524 -34.29 -19.01 -17.01
N THR A 525 -33.49 -18.57 -16.03
CA THR A 525 -32.78 -19.39 -15.05
C THR A 525 -31.72 -20.32 -15.65
N ASN A 526 -30.83 -20.86 -14.82
CA ASN A 526 -29.84 -21.87 -15.20
C ASN A 526 -30.43 -23.30 -15.43
N ILE A 527 -31.62 -23.39 -16.02
CA ILE A 527 -32.24 -24.67 -16.42
C ILE A 527 -31.95 -24.91 -17.89
N ASP A 528 -31.77 -26.17 -18.31
CA ASP A 528 -31.71 -26.56 -19.73
C ASP A 528 -33.01 -27.32 -20.08
N THR A 529 -33.96 -26.61 -20.68
CA THR A 529 -35.34 -27.09 -20.92
C THR A 529 -35.37 -28.16 -22.02
N ASP A 530 -34.65 -27.98 -23.13
CA ASP A 530 -34.67 -28.90 -24.27
C ASP A 530 -33.58 -30.01 -24.22
N ASN A 531 -32.65 -29.90 -23.27
CA ASN A 531 -31.51 -30.78 -23.02
C ASN A 531 -30.47 -30.80 -24.16
N ASP A 532 -30.15 -29.63 -24.72
CA ASP A 532 -29.13 -29.47 -25.76
C ASP A 532 -27.73 -29.10 -25.23
N ASP A 533 -27.57 -29.07 -23.90
CA ASP A 533 -26.36 -28.67 -23.15
C ASP A 533 -26.11 -27.14 -23.15
N ARG A 534 -27.13 -26.31 -23.44
CA ARG A 534 -27.13 -24.85 -23.25
C ARG A 534 -28.23 -24.48 -22.24
N PRO A 535 -27.92 -23.75 -21.15
CA PRO A 535 -28.93 -23.22 -20.25
C PRO A 535 -29.86 -22.23 -20.96
N ASP A 536 -31.08 -22.10 -20.47
CA ASP A 536 -32.17 -21.30 -21.02
C ASP A 536 -31.78 -19.81 -21.05
N TYR A 537 -31.14 -19.25 -20.01
CA TYR A 537 -30.67 -17.84 -20.00
C TYR A 537 -29.60 -17.55 -21.05
N LEU A 538 -28.91 -18.60 -21.52
CA LEU A 538 -28.01 -18.47 -22.64
C LEU A 538 -28.67 -18.84 -23.96
N ASP A 539 -29.93 -19.28 -24.07
CA ASP A 539 -30.53 -19.88 -25.28
C ASP A 539 -31.81 -19.23 -25.84
N THR A 540 -31.64 -18.52 -26.95
CA THR A 540 -32.69 -17.88 -27.79
C THR A 540 -33.90 -18.73 -28.28
N ASP A 541 -33.99 -20.02 -27.98
CA ASP A 541 -35.06 -20.98 -28.35
C ASP A 541 -35.09 -22.13 -27.30
N SER A 542 -35.33 -21.78 -26.03
CA SER A 542 -35.19 -22.61 -24.82
C SER A 542 -35.93 -23.95 -24.87
N ASP A 543 -37.06 -24.04 -25.59
CA ASP A 543 -37.83 -25.28 -25.73
C ASP A 543 -37.56 -26.08 -27.02
N GLY A 544 -36.75 -25.51 -27.92
CA GLY A 544 -36.34 -26.08 -29.19
C GLY A 544 -37.48 -26.33 -30.19
N ASP A 545 -38.61 -25.62 -30.07
CA ASP A 545 -39.77 -25.77 -30.97
C ASP A 545 -39.56 -25.08 -32.35
N GLY A 546 -38.58 -24.17 -32.42
CA GLY A 546 -38.20 -23.41 -33.61
C GLY A 546 -38.86 -22.04 -33.73
N THR A 547 -39.46 -21.55 -32.64
CA THR A 547 -39.93 -20.18 -32.42
C THR A 547 -38.98 -19.54 -31.39
N PRO A 548 -38.36 -18.38 -31.67
CA PRO A 548 -37.44 -17.78 -30.70
C PRO A 548 -38.17 -17.20 -29.49
N ASP A 549 -37.54 -17.22 -28.32
CA ASP A 549 -38.12 -16.76 -27.05
C ASP A 549 -38.50 -15.27 -27.08
N SER A 550 -37.73 -14.46 -27.81
CA SER A 550 -38.03 -13.07 -28.19
C SER A 550 -39.40 -12.84 -28.86
N GLU A 551 -40.01 -13.87 -29.46
CA GLU A 551 -41.38 -13.83 -30.00
C GLU A 551 -42.43 -14.40 -29.03
N GLU A 552 -42.05 -15.24 -28.06
CA GLU A 552 -42.94 -15.98 -27.14
C GLU A 552 -43.17 -15.28 -25.81
N LEU A 553 -42.10 -14.73 -25.22
CA LEU A 553 -42.06 -13.99 -23.95
C LEU A 553 -42.62 -14.79 -22.74
N ASP A 554 -42.73 -14.14 -21.58
CA ASP A 554 -43.23 -14.70 -20.30
C ASP A 554 -44.74 -15.04 -20.25
N GLY A 555 -45.41 -15.10 -21.40
CA GLY A 555 -46.85 -15.36 -21.51
C GLY A 555 -47.22 -16.81 -21.20
N ASP A 556 -48.51 -17.07 -20.95
CA ASP A 556 -49.08 -18.42 -20.83
C ASP A 556 -50.37 -18.45 -21.67
N ASP A 557 -50.24 -18.87 -22.93
CA ASP A 557 -51.30 -18.76 -23.94
C ASP A 557 -52.41 -19.82 -23.78
N ASP A 558 -52.11 -20.93 -23.11
CA ASP A 558 -53.01 -22.06 -22.92
C ASP A 558 -53.57 -22.18 -21.46
N CYS A 559 -53.07 -21.33 -20.56
CA CYS A 559 -53.42 -21.20 -19.15
C CYS A 559 -53.06 -22.44 -18.28
N ASP A 560 -52.04 -23.22 -18.64
CA ASP A 560 -51.64 -24.41 -17.88
C ASP A 560 -50.61 -24.15 -16.76
N GLY A 561 -50.00 -22.96 -16.78
CA GLY A 561 -49.02 -22.47 -15.81
C GLY A 561 -47.56 -22.70 -16.19
N ILE A 562 -47.26 -23.14 -17.41
CA ILE A 562 -45.93 -23.13 -18.02
C ILE A 562 -45.83 -21.91 -18.94
N PRO A 563 -44.81 -21.05 -18.80
CA PRO A 563 -44.56 -19.96 -19.73
C PRO A 563 -44.26 -20.44 -21.15
N ASN A 564 -44.65 -19.66 -22.16
CA ASN A 564 -44.55 -20.02 -23.57
C ASN A 564 -43.11 -20.34 -24.01
N TYR A 565 -42.11 -19.56 -23.58
CA TYR A 565 -40.68 -19.74 -23.95
C TYR A 565 -40.11 -21.10 -23.51
N ILE A 566 -40.72 -21.76 -22.52
CA ILE A 566 -40.37 -23.12 -22.09
C ILE A 566 -41.50 -24.14 -22.35
N ASP A 567 -42.48 -23.80 -23.20
CA ASP A 567 -43.66 -24.63 -23.49
C ASP A 567 -43.80 -25.05 -24.97
N ASN A 568 -43.27 -26.24 -25.24
CA ASN A 568 -43.35 -26.87 -26.56
C ASN A 568 -44.78 -27.21 -27.06
N ASP A 569 -45.83 -27.00 -26.26
CA ASP A 569 -47.21 -27.17 -26.71
C ASP A 569 -48.20 -26.00 -26.47
N HIS A 570 -47.72 -24.73 -26.56
CA HIS A 570 -48.47 -23.45 -26.39
C HIS A 570 -49.65 -23.19 -27.40
N ASP A 571 -50.46 -24.18 -27.77
CA ASP A 571 -51.59 -23.95 -28.67
C ASP A 571 -52.65 -23.01 -28.05
N SER A 572 -53.12 -22.02 -28.84
CA SER A 572 -54.10 -20.98 -28.44
C SER A 572 -55.49 -21.47 -27.94
N GLY A 573 -55.50 -22.24 -26.86
CA GLY A 573 -56.58 -23.08 -26.35
C GLY A 573 -57.48 -22.40 -25.32
N PHE A 574 -58.18 -21.33 -25.71
CA PHE A 574 -59.31 -20.69 -25.01
C PHE A 574 -59.63 -21.17 -23.56
N CYS A 575 -59.12 -20.45 -22.56
CA CYS A 575 -59.31 -20.73 -21.13
C CYS A 575 -60.83 -20.81 -20.75
N ASP A 576 -61.36 -22.02 -20.57
CA ASP A 576 -62.77 -22.30 -20.23
C ASP A 576 -63.00 -22.31 -18.71
N THR A 577 -63.40 -21.17 -18.14
CA THR A 577 -63.91 -21.12 -16.75
C THR A 577 -65.30 -21.76 -16.67
N GLY A 578 -65.33 -23.09 -16.49
CA GLY A 578 -66.55 -23.86 -16.38
C GLY A 578 -67.39 -23.56 -15.12
N VAL A 579 -68.51 -22.84 -15.28
CA VAL A 579 -69.71 -22.95 -14.43
C VAL A 579 -70.98 -22.87 -15.30
N GLU A 580 -71.68 -23.99 -15.47
CA GLU A 580 -73.01 -24.04 -16.11
C GLU A 580 -74.08 -23.33 -15.25
N ILE A 581 -74.89 -22.44 -15.85
CA ILE A 581 -76.14 -21.96 -15.25
C ILE A 581 -77.34 -22.44 -16.07
N PRO A 582 -78.28 -23.21 -15.49
CA PRO A 582 -79.61 -23.34 -16.04
C PRO A 582 -80.59 -22.35 -15.39
N GLY A 583 -81.13 -21.43 -16.20
CA GLY A 583 -82.54 -21.01 -16.11
C GLY A 583 -82.92 -19.81 -15.23
N GLU A 584 -83.21 -18.70 -15.93
CA GLU A 584 -84.34 -17.75 -15.74
C GLU A 584 -84.66 -17.07 -14.38
N THR A 585 -84.48 -15.74 -14.43
CA THR A 585 -85.42 -14.64 -14.09
C THR A 585 -85.66 -14.23 -12.63
N GLY A 586 -85.44 -12.92 -12.43
CA GLY A 586 -85.80 -12.15 -11.23
C GLY A 586 -84.68 -12.23 -10.21
N ASP A 587 -84.10 -11.15 -9.72
CA ASP A 587 -84.57 -9.80 -9.53
C ASP A 587 -83.37 -8.88 -9.31
N PHE A 588 -83.63 -7.59 -9.46
CA PHE A 588 -82.71 -6.51 -9.13
C PHE A 588 -82.55 -6.45 -7.61
N GLU A 589 -81.51 -7.07 -7.09
CA GLU A 589 -80.80 -6.54 -5.92
C GLU A 589 -79.40 -6.16 -6.40
N VAL A 590 -79.10 -4.87 -6.25
CA VAL A 590 -77.72 -4.40 -6.15
C VAL A 590 -77.19 -5.11 -4.90
N ASP A 591 -76.45 -6.20 -5.10
CA ASP A 591 -75.67 -6.79 -4.04
C ASP A 591 -74.52 -5.81 -3.76
N ASP A 592 -74.61 -5.19 -2.60
CA ASP A 592 -73.59 -4.36 -1.97
C ASP A 592 -72.34 -5.23 -1.73
N ASN A 593 -71.57 -5.48 -2.79
CA ASN A 593 -70.27 -6.13 -2.64
C ASN A 593 -69.33 -5.13 -1.93
N PRO A 594 -68.82 -5.41 -0.71
CA PRO A 594 -67.99 -4.47 0.05
C PRO A 594 -66.58 -4.29 -0.53
N ARG A 595 -66.29 -4.90 -1.68
CA ARG A 595 -64.97 -4.85 -2.33
C ARG A 595 -64.61 -3.47 -2.90
N ASP A 596 -65.56 -2.53 -2.94
CA ASP A 596 -65.36 -1.19 -3.52
C ASP A 596 -64.94 -0.11 -2.49
N VAL A 597 -64.77 -0.47 -1.21
CA VAL A 597 -64.46 0.51 -0.14
C VAL A 597 -63.05 1.10 -0.27
N LEU A 598 -62.08 0.31 -0.75
CA LEU A 598 -60.69 0.76 -0.98
C LEU A 598 -60.52 1.65 -2.23
N PHE A 599 -61.54 1.76 -3.08
CA PHE A 599 -61.49 2.56 -4.32
C PHE A 599 -62.32 3.84 -4.27
N GLY A 600 -63.01 4.12 -3.15
CA GLY A 600 -63.63 5.41 -2.87
C GLY A 600 -62.62 6.43 -2.34
N GLY A 601 -62.93 7.74 -2.44
CA GLY A 601 -62.16 8.75 -1.70
C GLY A 601 -62.32 8.52 -0.20
N GLY A 602 -61.21 8.35 0.51
CA GLY A 602 -61.14 8.14 1.96
C GLY A 602 -59.74 8.52 2.46
N LYS A 603 -59.48 8.39 3.76
CA LYS A 603 -58.17 8.65 4.38
C LYS A 603 -57.79 7.53 5.34
N PHE A 604 -56.53 7.12 5.31
CA PHE A 604 -55.98 6.20 6.31
C PHE A 604 -55.63 6.91 7.62
N THR A 605 -56.00 6.31 8.73
CA THR A 605 -55.80 6.83 10.08
C THR A 605 -55.66 5.66 11.07
N GLY A 606 -54.60 5.57 11.85
CA GLY A 606 -54.63 4.81 13.11
C GLY A 606 -55.36 5.60 14.20
N GLY A 607 -56.08 4.90 15.08
CA GLY A 607 -56.66 5.28 16.39
C GLY A 607 -57.40 6.63 16.64
N ALA A 608 -58.28 6.67 17.63
CA ALA A 608 -59.30 7.71 17.87
C ALA A 608 -59.12 8.54 19.18
N CYS A 609 -59.45 9.84 19.10
CA CYS A 609 -59.56 10.79 20.21
C CYS A 609 -60.96 10.81 20.86
N ASN A 610 -61.02 10.96 22.20
CA ASN A 610 -62.09 11.69 22.89
C ASN A 610 -61.50 12.59 24.01
N LEU A 611 -61.87 13.88 23.98
CA LEU A 611 -61.26 15.05 24.65
C LEU A 611 -61.49 15.17 26.18
N ALA A 612 -60.50 15.73 26.89
CA ALA A 612 -60.73 16.74 27.94
C ALA A 612 -59.52 17.71 28.11
N PRO A 613 -59.73 19.01 28.45
CA PRO A 613 -58.72 20.06 28.31
C PRO A 613 -58.03 20.47 29.62
N VAL A 614 -56.73 20.78 29.54
CA VAL A 614 -55.97 21.68 30.45
C VAL A 614 -54.73 22.10 29.65
N GLY A 615 -54.30 23.36 29.53
CA GLY A 615 -54.62 24.56 30.28
C GLY A 615 -53.33 25.27 30.70
N ALA A 616 -52.89 26.22 29.86
CA ALA A 616 -52.10 27.42 30.17
C ALA A 616 -50.55 27.40 30.23
N GLY A 617 -49.97 28.26 29.38
CA GLY A 617 -48.74 29.07 29.57
C GLY A 617 -47.43 28.28 29.46
N TRP A 618 -46.35 28.72 28.79
CA TRP A 618 -45.75 30.06 28.75
C TRP A 618 -45.11 30.35 27.37
N LEU A 619 -44.95 31.66 27.11
CA LEU A 619 -44.41 32.33 25.92
C LEU A 619 -42.90 32.68 26.16
N PRO A 620 -42.14 33.25 25.20
CA PRO A 620 -41.00 32.63 24.51
C PRO A 620 -39.62 33.30 24.79
N SER A 621 -38.64 32.94 23.96
CA SER A 621 -37.41 33.67 23.56
C SER A 621 -36.09 33.27 24.24
N LEU A 622 -35.07 32.88 23.45
CA LEU A 622 -34.06 33.80 22.91
C LEU A 622 -33.03 33.09 21.99
N LEU A 623 -32.77 33.76 20.87
CA LEU A 623 -31.65 33.59 19.96
C LEU A 623 -30.31 34.02 20.57
N ALA A 624 -29.26 33.37 20.07
CA ALA A 624 -27.91 33.88 19.77
C ALA A 624 -26.87 34.04 20.90
N LEU A 625 -25.84 33.19 20.81
CA LEU A 625 -24.41 33.52 20.81
C LEU A 625 -23.73 32.41 19.98
N GLY A 626 -22.82 32.61 19.02
CA GLY A 626 -22.12 33.82 18.60
C GLY A 626 -20.61 33.62 18.51
N PHE A 627 -20.15 32.90 17.47
CA PHE A 627 -18.95 33.16 16.64
C PHE A 627 -17.51 32.99 17.19
N LEU A 628 -16.75 32.15 16.44
CA LEU A 628 -15.28 32.07 16.17
C LEU A 628 -14.37 31.69 17.36
N MET A 629 -13.42 30.74 17.24
CA MET A 629 -12.35 30.55 16.23
C MET A 629 -12.04 29.03 16.09
N ARG A 630 -11.60 28.39 14.99
CA ARG A 630 -10.86 28.73 13.75
C ARG A 630 -9.38 28.25 13.77
N ARG A 631 -9.14 27.04 13.23
CA ARG A 631 -8.09 26.56 12.27
C ARG A 631 -8.36 25.04 12.06
N ARG A 632 -8.87 24.50 10.93
CA ARG A 632 -8.34 24.32 9.53
C ARG A 632 -7.14 23.35 9.53
N ARG A 633 -7.11 22.18 8.88
CA ARG A 633 -7.81 21.50 7.73
C ARG A 633 -7.44 19.98 7.83
N ALA A 634 -8.12 18.97 7.29
CA ALA A 634 -9.40 18.85 6.60
C ALA A 634 -9.87 17.37 6.66
N LEU A 635 -10.63 17.01 7.69
CA LEU A 635 -11.64 15.95 7.58
C LEU A 635 -12.79 16.45 6.70
N GLY A 636 -13.16 15.68 5.67
CA GLY A 636 -14.49 15.74 5.10
C GLY A 636 -14.56 15.40 3.61
N ALA A 637 -14.89 14.14 3.32
CA ALA A 637 -15.68 13.76 2.15
C ALA A 637 -16.42 12.42 2.35
N ILE A 638 -17.37 12.31 3.29
CA ILE A 638 -18.46 11.32 3.17
C ILE A 638 -19.80 12.01 3.45
N VAL A 639 -20.29 12.75 2.46
CA VAL A 639 -21.72 13.02 2.20
C VAL A 639 -21.86 13.43 0.73
N ALA A 640 -21.98 12.46 -0.19
CA ALA A 640 -22.64 12.57 -1.49
C ALA A 640 -22.62 11.17 -2.15
N GLY A 641 -23.72 10.49 -2.45
CA GLY A 641 -25.10 10.83 -2.21
C GLY A 641 -26.07 9.77 -2.72
N LEU A 642 -26.98 9.31 -1.86
CA LEU A 642 -28.19 8.64 -2.34
C LEU A 642 -29.21 9.67 -2.82
N THR A 643 -29.16 9.99 -4.11
CA THR A 643 -30.34 10.45 -4.84
C THR A 643 -31.19 9.25 -5.24
N VAL A 644 -32.13 8.86 -4.37
CA VAL A 644 -33.17 7.89 -4.73
C VAL A 644 -34.07 8.53 -5.80
N SER A 645 -33.78 8.20 -7.06
CA SER A 645 -34.58 8.57 -8.22
C SER A 645 -35.66 7.50 -8.39
N GLY A 646 -36.90 7.86 -8.09
CA GLY A 646 -38.03 6.95 -8.32
C GLY A 646 -38.43 6.89 -9.79
N SER A 647 -38.54 5.67 -10.31
CA SER A 647 -39.25 5.34 -11.55
C SER A 647 -40.39 4.36 -11.21
N GLY A 648 -41.60 4.64 -11.69
CA GLY A 648 -42.73 3.69 -11.70
C GLY A 648 -42.66 2.87 -13.00
N LEU A 649 -43.18 1.65 -13.08
CA LEU A 649 -44.58 1.15 -13.07
C LEU A 649 -44.47 -0.36 -12.74
N ALA A 650 -45.32 -1.07 -11.99
CA ALA A 650 -46.73 -1.35 -12.23
C ALA A 650 -47.44 -1.70 -10.91
N GLN A 651 -48.77 -1.68 -10.95
CA GLN A 651 -49.65 -1.88 -9.81
C GLN A 651 -50.09 -3.34 -9.78
N ASP A 652 -49.37 -4.21 -9.07
CA ASP A 652 -50.02 -5.27 -8.31
C ASP A 652 -49.21 -5.70 -7.07
N ASP A 653 -49.95 -6.03 -6.02
CA ASP A 653 -49.52 -6.65 -4.76
C ASP A 653 -48.92 -5.73 -3.65
N LEU A 654 -49.80 -5.29 -2.74
CA LEU A 654 -49.62 -4.28 -1.69
C LEU A 654 -48.81 -4.82 -0.49
N GLY A 655 -47.60 -4.29 -0.24
CA GLY A 655 -46.75 -4.67 0.90
C GLY A 655 -46.29 -3.50 1.77
N LEU A 656 -47.17 -3.05 2.67
CA LEU A 656 -46.89 -1.99 3.66
C LEU A 656 -46.81 -2.58 5.07
N ASN A 657 -45.68 -2.38 5.76
CA ASN A 657 -45.58 -2.65 7.20
C ASN A 657 -46.30 -1.57 8.02
N ALA A 658 -47.50 -1.89 8.49
CA ALA A 658 -48.34 -0.99 9.28
C ALA A 658 -48.03 -1.05 10.78
N GLN A 659 -47.22 -2.02 11.23
CA GLN A 659 -46.73 -2.12 12.60
C GLN A 659 -45.36 -1.43 12.70
N ARG A 660 -45.33 -0.26 13.34
CA ARG A 660 -44.14 0.61 13.39
C ARG A 660 -43.38 0.59 14.72
N PHE A 661 -43.69 -0.37 15.58
CA PHE A 661 -43.00 -0.47 16.86
C PHE A 661 -41.70 -1.21 16.70
N SER A 662 -40.61 -0.46 16.84
CA SER A 662 -39.24 -0.96 16.82
C SER A 662 -38.64 -0.71 18.21
N PRO A 663 -38.44 -1.74 19.04
CA PRO A 663 -37.88 -1.57 20.37
C PRO A 663 -36.39 -1.19 20.29
N SER A 664 -35.87 -0.44 21.25
CA SER A 664 -34.42 -0.28 21.40
C SER A 664 -33.80 -1.65 21.67
N VAL A 665 -32.75 -1.97 20.90
CA VAL A 665 -32.09 -3.28 20.96
C VAL A 665 -31.36 -3.46 22.31
N ASP A 666 -30.83 -2.40 22.91
CA ASP A 666 -30.21 -2.48 24.25
C ASP A 666 -31.26 -2.59 25.36
N GLY A 667 -32.43 -1.96 25.14
CA GLY A 667 -33.61 -2.10 25.97
C GLY A 667 -33.41 -1.78 27.45
N ARG A 668 -32.55 -0.80 27.77
CA ARG A 668 -32.23 -0.40 29.15
C ARG A 668 -33.14 0.73 29.63
N THR A 669 -32.82 1.97 29.25
CA THR A 669 -33.45 3.17 29.83
C THR A 669 -34.74 3.57 29.11
N PHE A 670 -34.74 3.43 27.78
CA PHE A 670 -35.83 3.79 26.88
C PHE A 670 -36.33 2.57 26.10
N VAL A 671 -37.53 2.68 25.53
CA VAL A 671 -38.23 1.58 24.86
C VAL A 671 -38.18 1.68 23.35
N THR A 672 -38.51 2.82 22.74
CA THR A 672 -38.39 3.03 21.29
C THR A 672 -37.33 4.08 20.94
N LEU A 673 -37.03 4.98 21.88
CA LEU A 673 -35.94 5.94 21.75
C LEU A 673 -34.59 5.33 22.13
N GLU A 674 -33.54 5.86 21.52
CA GLU A 674 -32.15 5.53 21.81
C GLU A 674 -31.47 6.62 22.65
N ASP A 675 -30.56 6.23 23.54
CA ASP A 675 -29.64 7.13 24.25
C ASP A 675 -28.17 6.80 23.90
N ASP A 676 -27.24 7.67 24.30
CA ASP A 676 -25.79 7.48 24.06
C ASP A 676 -25.16 6.44 25.02
N GLU A 677 -25.94 5.65 25.75
CA GLU A 677 -25.41 4.66 26.68
C GLU A 677 -25.23 3.31 25.99
N LEU A 678 -23.99 2.84 25.99
CA LEU A 678 -23.59 1.54 25.48
C LEU A 678 -23.26 0.58 26.62
N ALA A 679 -23.36 -0.72 26.35
CA ALA A 679 -22.82 -1.73 27.25
C ALA A 679 -21.28 -1.62 27.32
N PRO A 680 -20.61 -2.26 28.29
CA PRO A 680 -19.15 -2.34 28.29
C PRO A 680 -18.60 -2.84 26.95
N ALA A 681 -17.37 -2.46 26.60
CA ALA A 681 -16.70 -3.00 25.42
C ALA A 681 -16.64 -4.54 25.51
N TRP A 682 -16.72 -5.19 24.35
CA TRP A 682 -16.67 -6.65 24.19
C TRP A 682 -17.75 -7.36 24.98
N SER A 683 -18.97 -6.81 24.93
CA SER A 683 -20.08 -7.38 25.71
C SER A 683 -21.34 -7.61 24.87
N PHE A 684 -21.89 -8.80 25.09
CA PHE A 684 -23.15 -9.22 24.52
C PHE A 684 -24.32 -8.66 25.33
N GLY A 685 -25.42 -8.39 24.65
CA GLY A 685 -26.73 -8.07 25.22
C GLY A 685 -27.82 -8.74 24.42
N GLY A 686 -28.99 -8.91 25.01
CA GLY A 686 -30.12 -9.48 24.30
C GLY A 686 -31.39 -9.54 25.13
N GLY A 687 -32.51 -9.86 24.49
CA GLY A 687 -33.78 -9.87 25.19
C GLY A 687 -34.97 -10.27 24.33
N LEU A 688 -36.12 -10.29 25.00
CA LEU A 688 -37.40 -10.58 24.37
C LEU A 688 -38.37 -9.44 24.67
N TRP A 689 -38.88 -8.83 23.62
CA TRP A 689 -39.96 -7.86 23.65
C TRP A 689 -41.27 -8.50 23.23
N VAL A 690 -42.37 -8.08 23.85
CA VAL A 690 -43.72 -8.42 23.42
C VAL A 690 -44.55 -7.15 23.40
N ASN A 691 -45.17 -6.85 22.27
CA ASN A 691 -46.09 -5.73 22.16
C ASN A 691 -47.42 -6.16 21.54
N HIS A 692 -48.49 -5.48 21.96
CA HIS A 692 -49.83 -5.64 21.41
C HIS A 692 -50.39 -4.26 21.09
N ALA A 693 -50.81 -4.05 19.85
CA ALA A 693 -51.39 -2.82 19.35
C ALA A 693 -52.81 -3.06 18.82
N ASN A 694 -53.75 -2.20 19.22
CA ASN A 694 -55.14 -2.23 18.78
C ASN A 694 -55.40 -1.12 17.75
N ASP A 695 -56.03 -1.50 16.63
CA ASP A 695 -56.35 -0.63 15.49
C ASP A 695 -55.17 0.26 15.02
N PRO A 696 -53.96 -0.31 14.81
CA PRO A 696 -52.80 0.45 14.32
C PRO A 696 -52.99 1.00 12.88
N PHE A 697 -53.96 0.48 12.12
CA PHE A 697 -54.21 0.90 10.74
C PHE A 697 -55.69 0.78 10.36
N VAL A 698 -56.39 1.94 10.29
CA VAL A 698 -57.83 2.02 9.96
C VAL A 698 -58.03 2.90 8.73
N TYR A 699 -58.87 2.45 7.79
CA TYR A 699 -59.31 3.21 6.64
C TYR A 699 -60.66 3.89 6.93
N ARG A 700 -60.76 5.20 6.65
CA ARG A 700 -61.97 6.01 6.86
C ARG A 700 -62.46 6.58 5.53
N PRO A 701 -63.60 6.14 4.98
CA PRO A 701 -64.14 6.70 3.74
C PRO A 701 -64.59 8.17 3.91
N ASP A 702 -64.48 9.00 2.87
CA ASP A 702 -64.87 10.43 2.89
C ASP A 702 -66.40 10.63 2.94
N ASN A 703 -67.17 9.58 2.70
CA ASN A 703 -68.63 9.62 2.71
C ASN A 703 -69.17 9.23 4.10
N ASP A 704 -69.79 10.18 4.80
CA ASP A 704 -70.40 10.06 6.15
C ASP A 704 -71.47 8.93 6.28
N THR A 705 -71.81 8.21 5.21
CA THR A 705 -72.74 7.08 5.23
C THR A 705 -72.07 5.70 5.26
N LEU A 706 -70.75 5.61 5.10
CA LEU A 706 -69.98 4.36 5.17
C LEU A 706 -69.25 4.26 6.52
N ASP A 707 -69.21 3.07 7.10
CA ASP A 707 -68.53 2.82 8.38
C ASP A 707 -67.00 2.75 8.22
N GLU A 708 -66.26 3.13 9.26
CA GLU A 708 -64.78 3.00 9.31
C GLU A 708 -64.38 1.51 9.23
N THR A 709 -63.31 1.20 8.49
CA THR A 709 -62.84 -0.18 8.28
C THR A 709 -61.42 -0.35 8.82
N ALA A 710 -61.23 -1.18 9.84
CA ALA A 710 -59.90 -1.51 10.35
C ALA A 710 -59.19 -2.47 9.39
N ILE A 711 -58.17 -1.98 8.69
CA ILE A 711 -57.33 -2.81 7.79
C ILE A 711 -56.49 -3.76 8.64
N LEU A 712 -55.84 -3.24 9.68
CA LEU A 712 -55.23 -4.00 10.76
C LEU A 712 -55.88 -3.59 12.07
N SER A 713 -56.70 -4.49 12.63
CA SER A 713 -57.49 -4.27 13.86
C SER A 713 -56.76 -4.67 15.13
N ALA A 714 -55.86 -5.65 15.05
CA ALA A 714 -54.99 -6.01 16.16
C ALA A 714 -53.72 -6.70 15.65
N VAL A 715 -52.59 -6.36 16.27
CA VAL A 715 -51.32 -7.04 16.04
C VAL A 715 -50.63 -7.31 17.37
N THR A 716 -50.19 -8.54 17.57
CA THR A 716 -49.34 -8.94 18.70
C THR A 716 -48.02 -9.42 18.13
N THR A 717 -46.91 -8.82 18.55
CA THR A 717 -45.56 -9.12 18.04
C THR A 717 -44.67 -9.47 19.22
N ALA A 718 -43.88 -10.53 19.07
CA ALA A 718 -42.77 -10.84 19.95
C ALA A 718 -41.47 -10.62 19.18
N SER A 719 -40.59 -9.76 19.67
CA SER A 719 -39.32 -9.46 19.00
C SER A 719 -38.16 -9.98 19.83
N VAL A 720 -37.28 -10.73 19.17
CA VAL A 720 -36.01 -11.19 19.75
C VAL A 720 -34.95 -10.17 19.39
N VAL A 721 -34.27 -9.63 20.39
CA VAL A 721 -33.19 -8.66 20.19
C VAL A 721 -31.87 -9.24 20.68
N ALA A 722 -30.80 -8.96 19.96
CA ALA A 722 -29.43 -9.28 20.34
C ALA A 722 -28.51 -8.13 19.95
N SER A 723 -27.44 -7.92 20.72
CA SER A 723 -26.49 -6.85 20.45
C SER A 723 -25.10 -7.22 20.93
N TYR A 724 -24.10 -6.69 20.26
CA TYR A 724 -22.71 -6.70 20.70
C TYR A 724 -22.17 -5.28 20.74
N SER A 725 -21.43 -4.93 21.79
CA SER A 725 -20.85 -3.59 21.96
C SER A 725 -19.32 -3.64 21.84
N PHE A 726 -18.78 -2.84 20.92
CA PHE A 726 -17.36 -2.67 20.61
C PHE A 726 -16.92 -1.27 21.06
N GLY A 727 -16.81 -1.04 22.37
CA GLY A 727 -16.43 0.27 22.89
C GLY A 727 -17.42 1.41 22.54
N PRO A 728 -17.09 2.34 21.61
CA PRO A 728 -17.96 3.44 21.21
C PRO A 728 -19.09 3.06 20.24
N VAL A 729 -19.13 1.82 19.74
CA VAL A 729 -20.14 1.34 18.77
C VAL A 729 -20.90 0.11 19.31
N ARG A 730 -22.17 -0.02 18.94
CA ARG A 730 -23.01 -1.21 19.15
C ARG A 730 -23.59 -1.64 17.82
N VAL A 731 -23.40 -2.91 17.48
CA VAL A 731 -24.13 -3.60 16.41
C VAL A 731 -25.20 -4.48 17.05
N GLY A 732 -26.42 -4.46 16.51
CA GLY A 732 -27.50 -5.23 17.09
C GLY A 732 -28.62 -5.54 16.12
N ILE A 733 -29.32 -6.63 16.37
CA ILE A 733 -30.36 -7.18 15.52
C ILE A 733 -31.68 -7.29 16.29
N ASP A 734 -32.79 -7.05 15.59
CA ASP A 734 -34.16 -7.17 16.07
C ASP A 734 -34.97 -8.01 15.07
N VAL A 735 -35.42 -9.18 15.51
CA VAL A 735 -36.20 -10.13 14.70
C VAL A 735 -37.64 -10.17 15.23
N PRO A 736 -38.59 -9.45 14.61
CA PRO A 736 -39.99 -9.47 15.03
C PRO A 736 -40.74 -10.69 14.49
N VAL A 737 -41.52 -11.34 15.37
CA VAL A 737 -42.44 -12.42 15.02
C VAL A 737 -43.85 -12.02 15.41
N HIS A 738 -44.73 -11.88 14.43
CA HIS A 738 -46.14 -11.55 14.63
C HIS A 738 -46.90 -12.79 15.09
N LEU A 739 -47.24 -12.86 16.37
CA LEU A 739 -47.95 -13.98 17.01
C LEU A 739 -49.46 -13.97 16.70
N GLN A 740 -50.00 -12.81 16.34
CA GLN A 740 -51.40 -12.64 15.98
C GLN A 740 -51.55 -11.38 15.13
N THR A 741 -52.12 -11.52 13.95
CA THR A 741 -52.68 -10.43 13.16
C THR A 741 -54.19 -10.64 12.99
N ALA A 742 -54.95 -9.54 12.97
CA ALA A 742 -56.39 -9.58 12.72
C ALA A 742 -56.82 -8.29 12.02
N GLY A 743 -57.69 -8.37 11.02
CA GLY A 743 -58.11 -7.21 10.25
C GLY A 743 -58.97 -7.56 9.05
N TYR A 744 -59.11 -6.62 8.13
CA TYR A 744 -59.91 -6.78 6.93
C TYR A 744 -59.28 -7.80 5.97
N ASN A 745 -59.97 -8.93 5.71
CA ASN A 745 -59.47 -10.08 4.93
C ASN A 745 -58.17 -10.71 5.45
N ILE A 746 -57.87 -10.57 6.74
CA ILE A 746 -56.73 -11.22 7.39
C ILE A 746 -57.26 -12.38 8.24
N ASP A 747 -57.04 -13.62 7.79
CA ASP A 747 -57.16 -14.79 8.66
C ASP A 747 -56.00 -14.78 9.65
N ARG A 748 -56.20 -15.19 10.91
CA ARG A 748 -55.17 -15.11 11.97
C ARG A 748 -53.89 -15.82 11.54
N ILE A 749 -52.88 -15.06 11.12
CA ILE A 749 -51.60 -15.55 10.61
C ILE A 749 -50.52 -15.34 11.70
N VAL A 750 -49.63 -16.31 11.82
CA VAL A 750 -48.33 -16.15 12.49
C VAL A 750 -47.31 -15.95 11.38
N ASN A 751 -46.53 -14.87 11.45
CA ASN A 751 -45.55 -14.55 10.40
C ASN A 751 -44.29 -13.91 10.98
N SER A 752 -43.18 -14.02 10.27
CA SER A 752 -42.03 -13.12 10.46
C SER A 752 -42.47 -11.69 10.10
N GLY A 753 -41.94 -10.72 10.83
CA GLY A 753 -41.93 -9.33 10.41
C GLY A 753 -40.61 -8.99 9.73
N ASP A 754 -40.46 -7.71 9.39
CA ASP A 754 -39.23 -7.18 8.80
C ASP A 754 -38.12 -7.14 9.86
N THR A 755 -37.00 -7.82 9.59
CA THR A 755 -35.83 -7.89 10.46
C THR A 755 -35.07 -6.57 10.40
N ARG A 756 -34.51 -6.12 11.52
CA ARG A 756 -33.76 -4.87 11.57
C ARG A 756 -32.35 -5.07 12.14
N LEU A 757 -31.37 -4.60 11.41
CA LEU A 757 -30.02 -4.32 11.88
C LEU A 757 -29.95 -2.88 12.41
N SER A 758 -29.29 -2.68 13.54
CA SER A 758 -29.21 -1.41 14.26
C SER A 758 -27.78 -1.16 14.71
N ILE A 759 -27.12 -0.19 14.08
CA ILE A 759 -25.79 0.29 14.43
C ILE A 759 -25.94 1.58 15.22
N LYS A 760 -25.41 1.63 16.44
CA LYS A 760 -25.47 2.80 17.31
C LYS A 760 -24.07 3.21 17.77
N GLY A 761 -23.70 4.47 17.52
CA GLY A 761 -22.45 5.07 17.97
C GLY A 761 -22.66 6.13 19.05
N ALA A 762 -21.77 6.17 20.04
CA ALA A 762 -21.69 7.24 21.05
C ALA A 762 -20.43 8.08 20.84
N PHE A 763 -20.59 9.28 20.28
CA PHE A 763 -19.47 10.10 19.80
C PHE A 763 -18.90 11.07 20.84
N LEU A 764 -19.73 11.52 21.79
CA LEU A 764 -19.30 12.50 22.78
C LEU A 764 -20.06 12.31 24.08
N ARG A 765 -19.32 12.29 25.20
CA ARG A 765 -19.89 12.46 26.53
C ARG A 765 -19.07 13.48 27.31
N ALA A 766 -19.68 14.63 27.60
CA ALA A 766 -18.98 15.76 28.20
C ALA A 766 -19.77 16.34 29.40
N PRO A 767 -19.11 16.54 30.56
CA PRO A 767 -19.72 17.24 31.68
C PRO A 767 -19.80 18.74 31.40
N VAL A 768 -21.01 19.30 31.38
CA VAL A 768 -21.29 20.74 31.22
C VAL A 768 -21.92 21.27 32.52
N GLY A 769 -21.06 21.61 33.48
CA GLY A 769 -21.49 22.08 34.80
C GLY A 769 -22.04 20.93 35.66
N SER A 770 -23.34 20.97 35.97
CA SER A 770 -24.01 19.90 36.76
C SER A 770 -24.80 18.92 35.90
N VAL A 771 -24.64 18.98 34.59
CA VAL A 771 -25.35 18.17 33.59
C VAL A 771 -24.30 17.51 32.73
N GLU A 772 -24.48 16.24 32.42
CA GLU A 772 -23.68 15.53 31.43
C GLU A 772 -24.43 15.51 30.10
N LEU A 773 -23.77 15.97 29.03
CA LEU A 773 -24.29 15.97 27.67
C LEU A 773 -23.71 14.76 26.94
N GLY A 774 -24.59 13.95 26.34
CA GLY A 774 -24.24 12.87 25.43
C GLY A 774 -24.68 13.18 24.01
N LEU A 775 -23.86 12.85 23.02
CA LEU A 775 -24.21 12.86 21.59
C LEU A 775 -23.85 11.52 20.96
N GLY A 776 -24.72 11.05 20.07
CA GLY A 776 -24.54 9.80 19.35
C GLY A 776 -25.34 9.79 18.06
N GLY A 777 -25.31 8.65 17.38
CA GLY A 777 -26.08 8.40 16.16
C GLY A 777 -26.56 6.96 16.13
N VAL A 778 -27.65 6.73 15.41
CA VAL A 778 -28.13 5.38 15.09
C VAL A 778 -28.48 5.30 13.62
N LEU A 779 -28.06 4.21 12.99
CA LEU A 779 -28.44 3.77 11.66
C LEU A 779 -29.19 2.43 11.81
N ASP A 780 -30.46 2.43 11.45
CA ASP A 780 -31.32 1.25 11.45
C ASP A 780 -31.63 0.88 10.00
N THR A 781 -31.23 -0.32 9.59
CA THR A 781 -31.57 -0.93 8.30
C THR A 781 -32.59 -2.03 8.54
N THR A 782 -33.72 -1.99 7.83
CA THR A 782 -34.86 -2.89 7.98
C THR A 782 -35.04 -3.67 6.69
N PHE A 783 -34.85 -4.99 6.76
CA PHE A 783 -34.91 -5.90 5.63
C PHE A 783 -36.34 -6.44 5.43
N PRO A 784 -36.81 -6.60 4.19
CA PRO A 784 -38.16 -7.03 3.86
C PRO A 784 -38.42 -8.54 4.10
N THR A 785 -37.96 -9.07 5.24
CA THR A 785 -38.14 -10.50 5.61
C THR A 785 -39.56 -10.85 6.07
N GLY A 786 -40.43 -9.85 6.21
CA GLY A 786 -41.80 -10.00 6.68
C GLY A 786 -42.81 -10.14 5.54
N SER A 787 -43.85 -10.95 5.75
CA SER A 787 -44.83 -11.15 4.67
C SER A 787 -45.73 -9.92 4.43
N PRO A 788 -45.88 -9.46 3.17
CA PRO A 788 -46.74 -8.33 2.82
C PRO A 788 -48.24 -8.64 2.98
N LYS A 789 -48.63 -9.92 2.89
CA LYS A 789 -50.03 -10.40 2.90
C LYS A 789 -50.83 -10.04 4.17
N ALA A 790 -50.15 -9.66 5.25
CA ALA A 790 -50.76 -9.32 6.54
C ALA A 790 -50.55 -7.86 6.99
N TRP A 791 -50.05 -6.97 6.12
CA TRP A 791 -49.75 -5.56 6.43
C TRP A 791 -48.72 -5.37 7.57
N VAL A 792 -47.83 -6.34 7.74
CA VAL A 792 -46.80 -6.35 8.80
C VAL A 792 -45.39 -6.62 8.24
N GLY A 793 -45.26 -6.58 6.92
CA GLY A 793 -43.98 -6.64 6.21
C GLY A 793 -43.98 -5.70 5.01
N SER A 794 -42.80 -5.26 4.63
CA SER A 794 -42.55 -4.41 3.45
C SER A 794 -41.88 -5.22 2.35
N LYS A 795 -41.91 -4.73 1.09
CA LYS A 795 -41.24 -5.37 -0.06
C LYS A 795 -39.93 -4.68 -0.45
N ARG A 796 -39.41 -3.78 0.40
CA ARG A 796 -38.21 -2.98 0.10
C ARG A 796 -37.42 -2.75 1.37
N VAL A 797 -36.10 -2.70 1.25
CA VAL A 797 -35.22 -2.31 2.34
C VAL A 797 -35.57 -0.89 2.81
N GLY A 798 -35.71 -0.75 4.12
CA GLY A 798 -35.96 0.51 4.80
C GLY A 798 -34.71 0.97 5.52
N ALA A 799 -34.29 2.22 5.34
CA ALA A 799 -33.16 2.80 6.06
C ALA A 799 -33.66 3.95 6.94
N LYS A 800 -33.15 4.04 8.17
CA LYS A 800 -33.41 5.12 9.12
C LYS A 800 -32.11 5.57 9.75
N MET A 801 -31.80 6.85 9.58
CA MET A 801 -30.70 7.49 10.30
C MET A 801 -31.26 8.48 11.33
N ALA A 802 -30.71 8.51 12.54
CA ALA A 802 -31.09 9.48 13.55
C ALA A 802 -29.91 9.94 14.41
N ALA A 803 -29.84 11.24 14.67
CA ALA A 803 -28.95 11.82 15.66
C ALA A 803 -29.57 11.69 17.06
N ILE A 804 -28.75 11.30 18.03
CA ILE A 804 -29.12 11.11 19.43
C ILE A 804 -28.50 12.23 20.25
N SER A 805 -29.31 12.83 21.12
CA SER A 805 -28.82 13.75 22.15
C SER A 805 -29.39 13.37 23.51
N SER A 806 -28.54 13.34 24.53
CA SER A 806 -28.94 13.02 25.90
C SER A 806 -28.46 14.06 26.91
N LEU A 807 -29.24 14.24 27.96
CA LEU A 807 -28.92 15.10 29.09
C LEU A 807 -29.14 14.31 30.38
N ARG A 808 -28.06 14.08 31.15
CA ARG A 808 -28.14 13.42 32.46
C ARG A 808 -27.97 14.43 33.57
N TRP A 809 -28.95 14.49 34.47
CA TRP A 809 -28.95 15.38 35.63
C TRP A 809 -29.50 14.68 36.88
N ASN A 810 -28.60 14.31 37.79
CA ASN A 810 -28.90 13.56 39.02
C ASN A 810 -29.64 12.24 38.73
N ASN A 811 -30.95 12.19 39.00
CA ASN A 811 -31.81 11.02 38.83
C ASN A 811 -32.70 11.13 37.56
N LEU A 812 -32.43 12.11 36.69
CA LEU A 812 -33.18 12.34 35.46
C LEU A 812 -32.26 12.16 34.26
N VAL A 813 -32.71 11.38 33.28
CA VAL A 813 -32.11 11.28 31.95
C VAL A 813 -33.16 11.75 30.96
N ALA A 814 -32.83 12.72 30.12
CA ALA A 814 -33.68 13.19 29.04
C ALA A 814 -32.99 12.94 27.71
N VAL A 815 -33.74 12.52 26.69
CA VAL A 815 -33.22 12.25 25.34
C VAL A 815 -34.06 12.95 24.29
N ALA A 816 -33.42 13.29 23.19
CA ALA A 816 -34.08 13.73 21.98
C ALA A 816 -33.40 13.10 20.76
N ASN A 817 -34.22 12.47 19.92
CA ASN A 817 -33.79 11.79 18.71
C ASN A 817 -34.43 12.51 17.53
N ILE A 818 -33.64 12.79 16.49
CA ILE A 818 -34.13 13.41 15.27
C ILE A 818 -33.47 12.73 14.08
N GLY A 819 -34.28 12.29 13.13
CA GLY A 819 -33.82 11.45 12.04
C GLY A 819 -34.68 11.53 10.80
N ALA A 820 -34.26 10.82 9.76
CA ALA A 820 -35.02 10.61 8.55
C ALA A 820 -35.05 9.12 8.24
N ARG A 821 -36.19 8.66 7.72
CA ARG A 821 -36.31 7.32 7.16
C ARG A 821 -36.66 7.36 5.69
N SER A 822 -36.20 6.35 4.96
CA SER A 822 -36.61 6.11 3.59
C SER A 822 -38.12 5.81 3.51
N GLY A 823 -38.71 6.09 2.35
CA GLY A 823 -40.06 5.69 2.03
C GLY A 823 -40.02 4.52 1.07
N THR A 824 -40.93 3.57 1.22
CA THR A 824 -41.02 2.41 0.31
C THR A 824 -41.61 2.76 -1.06
N GLY A 825 -42.04 4.01 -1.28
CA GLY A 825 -42.61 4.48 -2.54
C GLY A 825 -44.04 3.98 -2.83
N GLN A 826 -44.47 2.92 -2.14
CA GLN A 826 -45.73 2.23 -2.36
C GLN A 826 -46.96 3.14 -2.17
N VAL A 827 -47.98 2.89 -2.99
CA VAL A 827 -49.25 3.62 -2.95
C VAL A 827 -50.37 2.64 -2.63
N VAL A 828 -51.04 2.86 -1.49
CA VAL A 828 -52.21 2.10 -1.05
C VAL A 828 -53.41 3.04 -1.08
N ALA A 829 -54.29 2.90 -2.06
CA ALA A 829 -55.39 3.85 -2.32
C ALA A 829 -54.92 5.33 -2.36
N ASP A 830 -55.25 6.17 -1.38
CA ASP A 830 -54.80 7.58 -1.29
C ASP A 830 -53.50 7.79 -0.49
N LEU A 831 -52.89 6.74 0.04
CA LEU A 831 -51.70 6.80 0.89
C LEU A 831 -50.44 6.45 0.11
N LYS A 832 -49.54 7.42 -0.09
CA LYS A 832 -48.16 7.17 -0.54
C LYS A 832 -47.21 7.06 0.65
N VAL A 833 -46.46 5.96 0.73
CA VAL A 833 -45.42 5.73 1.74
C VAL A 833 -44.13 6.41 1.28
N ALA A 834 -44.02 7.70 1.56
CA ALA A 834 -42.83 8.47 1.24
C ALA A 834 -41.86 8.57 2.42
N SER A 835 -40.66 9.05 2.13
CA SER A 835 -39.67 9.38 3.14
C SER A 835 -40.27 10.31 4.18
N ALA A 836 -39.83 10.15 5.43
CA ALA A 836 -40.37 10.89 6.55
C ALA A 836 -39.26 11.37 7.48
N LEU A 837 -39.47 12.54 8.08
CA LEU A 837 -38.71 13.00 9.23
C LEU A 837 -39.28 12.34 10.48
N GLU A 838 -38.43 11.70 11.26
CA GLU A 838 -38.76 11.13 12.56
C GLU A 838 -38.22 12.01 13.68
N TRP A 839 -38.98 12.11 14.76
CA TRP A 839 -38.52 12.80 15.96
C TRP A 839 -39.09 12.12 17.20
N GLY A 840 -38.31 12.18 18.28
CA GLY A 840 -38.69 11.60 19.56
C GLY A 840 -38.10 12.37 20.71
N VAL A 841 -38.85 12.48 21.80
CA VAL A 841 -38.37 13.04 23.06
C VAL A 841 -38.78 12.14 24.21
N GLY A 842 -37.83 11.86 25.09
CA GLY A 842 -38.01 10.95 26.21
C GLY A 842 -37.46 11.51 27.50
N ALA A 843 -38.05 11.11 28.62
CA ALA A 843 -37.50 11.37 29.94
C ALA A 843 -37.66 10.14 30.85
N SER A 844 -36.57 9.75 31.50
CA SER A 844 -36.50 8.68 32.47
C SER A 844 -36.11 9.21 33.84
N TYR A 845 -36.88 8.84 34.88
CA TYR A 845 -36.64 9.24 36.25
C TYR A 845 -36.36 8.04 37.16
N PHE A 846 -35.17 8.04 37.76
CA PHE A 846 -34.68 6.98 38.64
C PHE A 846 -35.13 7.22 40.08
N PHE A 847 -36.12 6.45 40.53
CA PHE A 847 -36.56 6.45 41.94
C PHE A 847 -35.51 5.79 42.84
N THR A 848 -34.86 4.74 42.32
CA THR A 848 -33.76 4.02 42.94
C THR A 848 -32.80 3.53 41.84
N LYS A 849 -31.64 2.98 42.20
CA LYS A 849 -30.72 2.34 41.23
C LYS A 849 -31.31 1.14 40.47
N SER A 850 -32.44 0.60 40.96
CA SER A 850 -33.06 -0.62 40.42
C SER A 850 -34.48 -0.42 39.91
N ILE A 851 -35.06 0.78 40.06
CA ILE A 851 -36.44 1.07 39.68
C ILE A 851 -36.52 2.49 39.14
N TRP A 852 -36.96 2.61 37.89
CA TRP A 852 -37.20 3.89 37.22
C TRP A 852 -38.47 3.81 36.38
N ALA A 853 -38.98 4.97 35.98
CA ALA A 853 -40.07 5.08 35.04
C ALA A 853 -39.65 6.00 33.89
N THR A 854 -40.08 5.63 32.69
CA THR A 854 -39.77 6.33 31.46
C THR A 854 -41.07 6.76 30.78
N ALA A 855 -41.04 7.94 30.18
CA ALA A 855 -42.10 8.46 29.33
C ALA A 855 -41.50 8.92 28.00
N GLU A 856 -42.07 8.44 26.91
CA GLU A 856 -41.62 8.66 25.54
C GLU A 856 -42.75 9.25 24.71
N LEU A 857 -42.41 10.22 23.86
CA LEU A 857 -43.28 10.80 22.86
C LEU A 857 -42.53 10.80 21.54
N GLU A 858 -43.09 10.12 20.55
CA GLU A 858 -42.51 9.97 19.22
C GLU A 858 -43.51 10.44 18.17
N GLY A 859 -43.00 10.83 17.00
CA GLY A 859 -43.83 11.12 15.86
C GLY A 859 -43.08 11.25 14.57
N GLU A 860 -43.84 11.27 13.48
CA GLU A 860 -43.30 11.34 12.13
C GLU A 860 -43.96 12.43 11.28
N HIS A 861 -43.20 12.96 10.31
CA HIS A 861 -43.68 13.90 9.31
C HIS A 861 -43.32 13.44 7.90
N TRP A 862 -44.32 13.16 7.07
CA TRP A 862 -44.12 12.57 5.74
C TRP A 862 -44.03 13.66 4.66
N PHE A 863 -43.09 13.52 3.72
CA PHE A 863 -42.82 14.58 2.74
C PHE A 863 -43.77 14.62 1.53
N ALA A 864 -44.40 13.51 1.12
CA ALA A 864 -45.16 13.44 -0.14
C ALA A 864 -46.70 13.57 -0.04
N ASN A 865 -47.30 13.62 1.16
CA ASN A 865 -48.76 13.57 1.31
C ASN A 865 -49.36 14.96 1.57
N LYS A 866 -49.71 15.70 0.50
CA LYS A 866 -50.35 17.03 0.60
C LYS A 866 -51.76 16.97 1.21
N GLY A 867 -51.87 17.14 2.52
CA GLY A 867 -53.13 17.41 3.22
C GLY A 867 -54.01 16.19 3.57
N GLN A 868 -53.50 14.96 3.41
CA GLN A 868 -54.24 13.73 3.71
C GLN A 868 -53.62 12.87 4.83
N ALA A 869 -52.30 12.85 5.00
CA ALA A 869 -51.66 12.13 6.10
C ALA A 869 -51.53 13.03 7.34
N VAL A 870 -52.18 12.64 8.43
CA VAL A 870 -51.93 13.23 9.75
C VAL A 870 -50.57 12.69 10.22
N THR A 871 -49.75 13.55 10.84
CA THR A 871 -48.44 13.17 11.41
C THR A 871 -48.69 12.22 12.60
N PRO A 872 -48.40 10.91 12.48
CA PRO A 872 -48.62 9.98 13.59
C PRO A 872 -47.76 10.39 14.77
N MET A 873 -48.33 10.29 15.96
CA MET A 873 -47.67 10.58 17.22
C MET A 873 -48.19 9.60 18.26
N GLU A 874 -47.29 8.90 18.93
CA GLU A 874 -47.60 7.97 20.01
C GLU A 874 -46.89 8.45 21.27
N TRP A 875 -47.54 8.29 22.43
CA TRP A 875 -46.85 8.40 23.70
C TRP A 875 -46.93 7.07 24.45
N LEU A 876 -45.85 6.74 25.12
CA LEU A 876 -45.67 5.49 25.86
C LEU A 876 -45.14 5.80 27.26
N ALA A 877 -45.67 5.13 28.28
CA ALA A 877 -45.12 5.18 29.62
C ALA A 877 -44.85 3.78 30.16
N THR A 878 -43.65 3.61 30.70
CA THR A 878 -43.10 2.33 31.10
C THR A 878 -42.51 2.41 32.51
N VAL A 879 -42.55 1.28 33.20
CA VAL A 879 -41.85 1.07 34.47
C VAL A 879 -40.84 -0.04 34.26
N HIS A 880 -39.63 0.20 34.75
CA HIS A 880 -38.51 -0.70 34.60
C HIS A 880 -38.04 -1.16 35.98
N VAL A 881 -37.68 -2.45 36.07
CA VAL A 881 -37.14 -3.07 37.28
C VAL A 881 -35.87 -3.84 36.95
N ASN A 882 -34.79 -3.51 37.64
CA ASN A 882 -33.50 -4.18 37.52
C ASN A 882 -33.10 -4.82 38.86
N PRO A 883 -33.55 -6.06 39.14
CA PRO A 883 -33.30 -6.72 40.42
C PRO A 883 -31.86 -7.20 40.62
N ALA A 884 -31.06 -7.31 39.55
CA ALA A 884 -29.75 -7.98 39.57
C ALA A 884 -28.62 -7.17 38.89
N GLN A 885 -28.83 -5.88 38.61
CA GLN A 885 -27.90 -4.98 37.89
C GLN A 885 -27.60 -5.34 36.42
N GLU A 886 -28.13 -6.44 35.90
CA GLU A 886 -27.91 -6.89 34.51
C GLU A 886 -29.22 -7.19 33.76
N TRP A 887 -30.27 -7.64 34.47
CA TRP A 887 -31.57 -7.98 33.88
C TRP A 887 -32.56 -6.86 34.09
N VAL A 888 -33.17 -6.35 33.02
CA VAL A 888 -34.20 -5.32 33.06
C VAL A 888 -35.54 -5.91 32.66
N GLY A 889 -36.50 -5.88 33.59
CA GLY A 889 -37.90 -6.14 33.28
C GLY A 889 -38.62 -4.84 32.98
N THR A 890 -39.26 -4.75 31.83
CA THR A 890 -40.00 -3.57 31.36
C THR A 890 -41.48 -3.89 31.22
N PHE A 891 -42.36 -3.00 31.67
CA PHE A 891 -43.80 -3.09 31.41
C PHE A 891 -44.40 -1.70 31.23
N GLY A 892 -45.21 -1.52 30.20
CA GLY A 892 -45.77 -0.23 29.87
C GLY A 892 -47.01 -0.27 28.99
N ALA A 893 -47.63 0.89 28.84
CA ALA A 893 -48.75 1.09 27.93
C ALA A 893 -48.78 2.52 27.40
N GLY A 894 -49.34 2.68 26.21
CA GLY A 894 -49.36 3.92 25.45
C GLY A 894 -50.62 4.06 24.60
N THR A 895 -50.76 5.20 23.93
CA THR A 895 -51.85 5.47 22.98
C THR A 895 -51.40 6.49 21.93
N GLY A 896 -51.92 6.36 20.71
CA GLY A 896 -51.77 7.35 19.66
C GLY A 896 -52.45 8.67 20.03
N LEU A 897 -51.69 9.77 20.01
CA LEU A 897 -52.21 11.13 20.22
C LEU A 897 -52.82 11.72 18.95
N THR A 898 -52.34 11.29 17.80
CA THR A 898 -52.80 11.71 16.49
C THR A 898 -53.15 10.50 15.64
N ARG A 899 -53.64 10.77 14.44
CA ARG A 899 -53.99 9.76 13.45
C ARG A 899 -52.80 9.51 12.55
N GLY A 900 -52.66 8.30 12.03
CA GLY A 900 -51.67 7.94 11.02
C GLY A 900 -51.30 6.46 11.06
N VAL A 901 -50.55 5.97 10.09
CA VAL A 901 -50.12 4.56 10.06
C VAL A 901 -49.20 4.27 11.24
N GLY A 902 -49.45 3.18 11.95
CA GLY A 902 -48.63 2.76 13.10
C GLY A 902 -48.98 3.44 14.42
N ALA A 903 -49.97 4.34 14.48
CA ALA A 903 -50.46 4.98 15.70
C ALA A 903 -51.73 4.26 16.24
N PRO A 904 -51.62 3.35 17.23
CA PRO A 904 -52.74 2.55 17.70
C PRO A 904 -53.66 3.31 18.67
N ASP A 905 -54.88 2.81 18.84
CA ASP A 905 -55.78 3.26 19.92
C ASP A 905 -55.14 3.08 21.30
N TYR A 906 -54.49 1.93 21.49
CA TYR A 906 -53.62 1.69 22.62
C TYR A 906 -52.55 0.66 22.26
N ARG A 907 -51.41 0.76 22.95
CA ARG A 907 -50.34 -0.22 22.92
C ARG A 907 -50.05 -0.71 24.32
N ILE A 908 -49.75 -2.00 24.45
CA ILE A 908 -49.20 -2.60 25.67
C ILE A 908 -47.86 -3.21 25.30
N VAL A 909 -46.83 -2.93 26.09
CA VAL A 909 -45.48 -3.46 25.90
C VAL A 909 -44.99 -4.15 27.16
N GLY A 910 -44.25 -5.23 26.99
CA GLY A 910 -43.52 -5.90 28.06
C GLY A 910 -42.23 -6.51 27.53
N ALA A 911 -41.17 -6.50 28.33
CA ALA A 911 -39.90 -7.08 27.93
C ALA A 911 -39.09 -7.60 29.10
N VAL A 912 -38.20 -8.52 28.78
CA VAL A 912 -37.08 -8.93 29.63
C VAL A 912 -35.83 -8.83 28.78
N THR A 913 -34.95 -7.90 29.13
CA THR A 913 -33.67 -7.67 28.47
C THR A 913 -32.54 -7.93 29.45
N TRP A 914 -31.42 -8.40 28.92
CA TRP A 914 -30.17 -8.60 29.63
C TRP A 914 -29.10 -7.77 28.93
N SER A 915 -28.41 -6.95 29.71
CA SER A 915 -27.25 -6.21 29.24
C SER A 915 -26.32 -6.02 30.44
N PRO A 916 -25.05 -6.43 30.33
CA PRO A 916 -24.11 -6.34 31.43
C PRO A 916 -24.03 -4.90 31.95
N GLY A 917 -24.28 -4.73 33.26
CA GLY A 917 -24.09 -3.46 33.93
C GLY A 917 -22.63 -3.05 33.85
N ARG A 918 -22.32 -1.75 33.69
CA ARG A 918 -21.06 -1.25 34.22
C ARG A 918 -21.04 -1.66 35.68
N ARG A 919 -20.18 -2.61 36.07
CA ARG A 919 -19.89 -2.87 37.49
C ARG A 919 -19.74 -1.50 38.13
N ALA A 920 -20.53 -1.22 39.15
CA ALA A 920 -20.39 0.03 39.88
C ALA A 920 -18.96 0.08 40.42
N VAL A 921 -18.06 0.73 39.67
CA VAL A 921 -16.85 1.30 40.21
C VAL A 921 -17.38 2.29 41.24
N GLU A 922 -17.27 1.84 42.48
CA GLU A 922 -17.58 2.59 43.67
C GLU A 922 -16.88 3.95 43.54
N ALA A 923 -17.68 5.00 43.77
CA ALA A 923 -17.33 6.41 43.74
C ALA A 923 -15.84 6.71 43.93
N GLU A 924 -15.28 7.56 43.06
CA GLU A 924 -14.06 8.36 43.23
C GLU A 924 -13.41 8.16 44.61
N VAL A 925 -12.52 7.16 44.70
CA VAL A 925 -11.49 7.15 45.73
C VAL A 925 -10.45 8.16 45.25
N PRO A 926 -10.15 9.20 46.04
CA PRO A 926 -9.24 10.25 45.62
C PRO A 926 -7.86 9.66 45.31
N VAL A 927 -7.24 10.21 44.27
CA VAL A 927 -5.81 10.13 43.97
C VAL A 927 -5.03 10.09 45.29
N ASP A 928 -4.34 8.98 45.54
CA ASP A 928 -3.53 8.59 46.72
C ASP A 928 -4.07 7.36 47.51
N ALA A 929 -3.99 6.15 46.94
CA ALA A 929 -3.94 4.92 47.74
C ALA A 929 -3.12 3.82 47.04
N VAL A 930 -1.92 3.60 47.56
CA VAL A 930 -1.00 2.50 47.20
C VAL A 930 -1.70 1.15 47.40
N VAL A 931 -1.65 0.28 46.39
CA VAL A 931 -2.10 -1.13 46.46
C VAL A 931 -0.86 -2.02 46.44
N ASP A 932 -0.68 -2.85 47.48
CA ASP A 932 0.46 -3.76 47.63
C ASP A 932 0.22 -5.12 46.92
N PRO A 933 1.25 -5.78 46.35
CA PRO A 933 1.13 -7.00 45.55
C PRO A 933 1.02 -8.32 46.35
N VAL A 934 0.55 -9.37 45.69
CA VAL A 934 0.42 -10.76 46.18
C VAL A 934 1.77 -11.49 46.09
N THR A 935 2.07 -12.39 47.04
CA THR A 935 3.36 -13.12 47.07
C THR A 935 3.14 -14.64 46.97
N VAL A 936 3.86 -15.28 46.06
CA VAL A 936 3.95 -16.75 45.90
C VAL A 936 4.96 -17.31 46.92
N GLN A 937 4.62 -18.40 47.62
CA GLN A 937 5.53 -19.02 48.60
C GLN A 937 5.79 -20.50 48.26
N GLN A 938 7.04 -20.83 47.95
CA GLN A 938 7.49 -22.18 47.62
C GLN A 938 7.90 -22.97 48.88
N LEU A 939 7.59 -24.26 48.92
CA LEU A 939 8.12 -25.22 49.91
C LEU A 939 9.16 -26.13 49.22
N PRO A 940 10.15 -26.68 49.96
CA PRO A 940 11.27 -27.43 49.36
C PRO A 940 10.80 -28.68 48.62
N ILE A 941 11.22 -28.82 47.36
CA ILE A 941 10.87 -29.91 46.45
C ILE A 941 11.97 -31.01 46.47
N GLU A 942 11.58 -32.28 46.43
CA GLU A 942 12.49 -33.42 46.15
C GLU A 942 12.64 -33.60 44.61
N PRO A 943 13.78 -34.12 44.12
CA PRO A 943 14.07 -34.21 42.68
C PRO A 943 12.97 -34.89 41.85
N GLY A 944 12.41 -34.17 40.88
CA GLY A 944 11.44 -34.68 39.90
C GLY A 944 9.96 -34.60 40.30
N HIS A 945 9.59 -33.86 41.36
CA HIS A 945 8.19 -33.75 41.84
C HIS A 945 7.78 -32.31 42.16
N VAL A 946 7.00 -31.65 41.30
CA VAL A 946 6.57 -30.26 41.48
C VAL A 946 5.21 -30.17 42.15
N VAL A 947 5.09 -29.28 43.15
CA VAL A 947 3.81 -28.94 43.80
C VAL A 947 3.57 -27.43 43.68
N VAL A 948 2.59 -27.04 42.87
CA VAL A 948 2.15 -25.65 42.71
C VAL A 948 0.89 -25.41 43.57
N ARG A 949 0.87 -24.34 44.37
CA ARG A 949 -0.28 -23.97 45.20
C ARG A 949 -0.67 -22.50 45.06
N ALA A 950 -1.93 -22.25 44.73
CA ALA A 950 -2.54 -20.93 44.76
C ALA A 950 -3.02 -20.61 46.19
N VAL A 951 -2.39 -19.64 46.84
CA VAL A 951 -2.75 -19.19 48.20
C VAL A 951 -3.02 -17.69 48.22
N SER A 952 -3.94 -17.26 49.06
CA SER A 952 -4.15 -15.85 49.39
C SER A 952 -2.97 -15.31 50.21
N PRO A 953 -2.82 -13.97 50.37
CA PRO A 953 -1.77 -13.38 51.23
C PRO A 953 -1.79 -13.84 52.69
N SER A 954 -2.91 -14.39 53.18
CA SER A 954 -3.01 -15.02 54.52
C SER A 954 -2.54 -16.48 54.56
N GLY A 955 -2.16 -17.05 53.42
CA GLY A 955 -1.71 -18.43 53.24
C GLY A 955 -2.84 -19.45 53.05
N ASP A 956 -4.10 -19.01 52.93
CA ASP A 956 -5.24 -19.89 52.73
C ASP A 956 -5.41 -20.26 51.24
N PRO A 957 -5.71 -21.53 50.88
CA PRO A 957 -5.90 -21.93 49.47
C PRO A 957 -7.01 -21.15 48.77
N VAL A 958 -6.74 -20.68 47.55
CA VAL A 958 -7.72 -19.98 46.72
C VAL A 958 -8.65 -20.99 46.06
N LYS A 959 -9.91 -21.06 46.52
CA LYS A 959 -10.89 -22.02 46.00
C LYS A 959 -11.31 -21.69 44.57
N GLY A 960 -11.27 -22.68 43.68
CA GLY A 960 -11.60 -22.52 42.27
C GLY A 960 -10.47 -21.94 41.42
N ALA A 961 -9.25 -21.88 41.96
CA ALA A 961 -8.07 -21.53 41.18
C ALA A 961 -7.73 -22.65 40.20
N GLU A 962 -7.57 -22.27 38.94
CA GLU A 962 -7.05 -23.10 37.87
C GLU A 962 -5.52 -23.01 37.88
N VAL A 963 -4.85 -24.16 37.84
CA VAL A 963 -3.38 -24.23 37.76
C VAL A 963 -3.02 -25.08 36.55
N ARG A 964 -2.18 -24.54 35.66
CA ARG A 964 -1.67 -25.20 34.46
C ARG A 964 -0.14 -25.20 34.50
N ILE A 965 0.46 -26.25 33.96
CA ILE A 965 1.91 -26.30 33.70
C ILE A 965 2.08 -26.59 32.21
N LEU A 966 2.77 -25.69 31.53
CA LEU A 966 3.15 -25.79 30.11
C LEU A 966 4.64 -26.17 30.04
N GLY A 967 4.99 -27.08 29.13
CA GLY A 967 6.38 -27.41 28.81
C GLY A 967 6.67 -27.13 27.34
N THR A 968 7.94 -26.96 26.99
CA THR A 968 8.54 -26.57 25.69
C THR A 968 8.13 -27.38 24.44
N LEU A 969 7.20 -28.33 24.55
CA LEU A 969 6.65 -29.12 23.43
C LEU A 969 5.11 -29.21 23.46
N GLY A 970 4.42 -28.18 23.96
CA GLY A 970 2.96 -28.05 23.87
C GLY A 970 2.13 -29.08 24.67
N LYS A 971 2.76 -29.89 25.53
CA LYS A 971 2.06 -30.96 26.26
C LYS A 971 1.36 -30.42 27.52
N GLN A 972 0.10 -30.02 27.39
CA GLN A 972 -0.73 -29.63 28.53
C GLN A 972 -0.93 -30.79 29.53
N MET A 973 -0.56 -30.59 30.79
CA MET A 973 -0.90 -31.51 31.89
C MET A 973 -1.98 -30.91 32.80
N LYS A 974 -2.96 -31.76 33.12
CA LYS A 974 -4.36 -31.43 33.47
C LYS A 974 -4.58 -30.64 34.79
N THR A 975 -5.64 -29.84 34.76
CA THR A 975 -6.27 -28.98 35.79
C THR A 975 -6.73 -29.68 37.08
N GLY A 976 -6.43 -29.09 38.25
CA GLY A 976 -7.02 -29.43 39.55
C GLY A 976 -7.91 -28.29 40.09
N SER A 977 -9.11 -28.62 40.60
CA SER A 977 -10.16 -27.64 40.98
C SER A 977 -9.98 -26.91 42.32
N ASP A 978 -8.90 -27.20 43.05
CA ASP A 978 -8.73 -26.81 44.45
C ASP A 978 -7.49 -25.93 44.69
N GLY A 979 -6.88 -25.38 43.63
CA GLY A 979 -5.70 -24.51 43.71
C GLY A 979 -4.41 -25.22 44.12
N ILE A 980 -4.32 -26.54 43.94
CA ILE A 980 -3.10 -27.33 44.18
C ILE A 980 -2.93 -28.31 43.02
N LEU A 981 -1.75 -28.30 42.40
CA LEU A 981 -1.34 -29.24 41.36
C LEU A 981 -0.02 -29.92 41.78
N GLU A 982 0.00 -31.25 41.78
CA GLU A 982 1.19 -32.07 42.07
C GLU A 982 1.51 -32.91 40.83
N ALA A 983 2.70 -32.77 40.24
CA ALA A 983 3.11 -33.45 39.01
C ALA A 983 4.58 -33.90 39.05
N ASP A 984 4.84 -35.11 38.56
CA ASP A 984 6.20 -35.61 38.33
C ASP A 984 6.65 -35.17 36.92
N LEU A 985 7.70 -34.35 36.84
CA LEU A 985 8.19 -33.75 35.59
C LEU A 985 9.65 -34.13 35.32
N PRO A 986 10.03 -34.48 34.06
CA PRO A 986 11.44 -34.65 33.70
C PRO A 986 12.18 -33.31 33.71
N PRO A 987 13.54 -33.31 33.75
CA PRO A 987 14.31 -32.07 33.66
C PRO A 987 14.00 -31.27 32.39
N GLY A 988 13.94 -29.94 32.50
CA GLY A 988 13.58 -29.01 31.41
C GLY A 988 12.91 -27.73 31.93
N GLU A 989 12.63 -26.79 31.02
CA GLU A 989 11.94 -25.54 31.31
C GLU A 989 10.41 -25.70 31.28
N TYR A 990 9.75 -25.09 32.26
CA TYR A 990 8.31 -25.13 32.41
C TYR A 990 7.76 -23.78 32.84
N GLU A 991 6.53 -23.49 32.44
CA GLU A 991 5.77 -22.34 32.92
C GLU A 991 4.55 -22.81 33.69
N ALA A 992 4.41 -22.38 34.95
CA ALA A 992 3.21 -22.61 35.74
C ALA A 992 2.33 -21.37 35.73
N SER A 993 1.14 -21.46 35.16
CA SER A 993 0.14 -20.38 35.19
C SER A 993 -0.99 -20.69 36.17
N VAL A 994 -1.38 -19.68 36.94
CA VAL A 994 -2.44 -19.73 37.94
C VAL A 994 -3.45 -18.63 37.67
N ALA A 995 -4.70 -19.02 37.50
CA ALA A 995 -5.81 -18.07 37.33
C ALA A 995 -6.91 -18.38 38.34
N ALA A 996 -7.51 -17.36 38.94
CA ALA A 996 -8.64 -17.52 39.85
C ALA A 996 -9.63 -16.35 39.69
N PRO A 997 -10.95 -16.60 39.74
CA PRO A 997 -11.94 -15.52 39.63
C PRO A 997 -11.73 -14.43 40.69
N GLY A 998 -11.51 -13.19 40.24
CA GLY A 998 -11.28 -12.02 41.11
C GLY A 998 -9.83 -11.80 41.55
N TRP A 999 -8.88 -12.52 40.95
CA TRP A 999 -7.44 -12.32 41.11
C TRP A 999 -6.81 -12.13 39.72
N VAL A 1000 -5.75 -11.34 39.62
CA VAL A 1000 -4.96 -11.23 38.38
C VAL A 1000 -4.21 -12.55 38.20
N GLY A 1001 -4.29 -13.13 37.00
CA GLY A 1001 -3.55 -14.34 36.67
C GLY A 1001 -2.05 -14.08 36.76
N GLN A 1002 -1.28 -15.07 37.20
CA GLN A 1002 0.18 -15.00 37.17
C GLN A 1002 0.75 -16.27 36.59
N SER A 1003 1.82 -16.12 35.83
CA SER A 1003 2.66 -17.21 35.40
C SER A 1003 4.06 -17.09 36.02
N LEU A 1004 4.72 -18.23 36.17
CA LEU A 1004 6.07 -18.32 36.66
C LEU A 1004 6.82 -19.35 35.82
N LYS A 1005 7.85 -18.90 35.09
CA LYS A 1005 8.80 -19.77 34.42
C LYS A 1005 9.79 -20.34 35.45
N PHE A 1006 10.07 -21.63 35.38
CA PHE A 1006 11.06 -22.30 36.23
C PHE A 1006 11.73 -23.47 35.50
N GLU A 1007 13.01 -23.70 35.79
CA GLU A 1007 13.76 -24.82 35.23
C GLU A 1007 13.90 -25.95 36.26
N LEU A 1008 13.67 -27.20 35.83
CA LEU A 1008 13.97 -28.40 36.61
C LEU A 1008 15.30 -29.00 36.16
N GLU A 1009 16.34 -28.91 36.99
CA GLU A 1009 17.62 -29.57 36.69
C GLU A 1009 17.62 -31.08 37.03
N GLU A 1010 18.53 -31.84 36.42
CA GLU A 1010 18.76 -33.28 36.66
C GLU A 1010 19.15 -33.61 38.13
N SER A 1011 19.61 -32.61 38.88
CA SER A 1011 19.97 -32.64 40.31
C SER A 1011 18.76 -32.53 41.25
N GLY A 1012 17.60 -32.11 40.73
CA GLY A 1012 16.39 -31.78 41.51
C GLY A 1012 16.46 -30.49 42.30
N THR A 1013 17.49 -29.67 42.08
CA THR A 1013 17.48 -28.26 42.48
C THR A 1013 16.96 -27.46 41.29
N THR A 1014 15.94 -26.63 41.52
CA THR A 1014 15.56 -25.57 40.59
C THR A 1014 16.48 -24.38 40.86
N ASP A 1015 17.07 -23.77 39.84
CA ASP A 1015 17.43 -22.35 39.97
C ASP A 1015 16.11 -21.57 39.83
N LEU A 1016 15.83 -20.74 40.83
CA LEU A 1016 14.59 -19.96 40.94
C LEU A 1016 14.90 -18.55 41.43
#